data_AF-A0A7W1ZX13-F1
#
_entry.id   AF-A0A7W1ZX13-F1
#
_cell.length_a   1.000
_cell.length_b   1.000
_cell.length_c   1.000
_cell.angle_alpha   90.00
_cell.angle_beta   90.00
_cell.angle_gamma   90.00
#
_symmetry.space_group_name_H-M   'P 1'
#
loop_
_entity.id
_entity.type
_entity.pdbx_description
1 polymer ?
#
loop_
_entity_poly.entity_id
_entity_poly.type
_entity_poly.pdbx_seq_one_letter_code
_entity_poly.pdbx_strand_id
1 'polypeptide(L)'
;MLMDLSPTRSLFKSATFSFLLLSLFLLLTGNVLAQKGDASVRGLARGQAAINKLSDRLPAVALRNGKSPNELRQLLLEDPTLYIDDNDKLLYIDDAPEETEKFGEDVPPSPQAGPFPNSETFFLHSRPGSNRVIYLDFDGYVTTGSAWNGGQPINSAPFSIDGDPNSFNQQEQDVIQYVWQRVAEDYAPFDVDVTTQDPGDNAIIRSSASDLQYGTRAVISPTNWYGPGIGGIAYVGAFSSYGTTYKPAFVFSAALSNSEKSIAEATSHEVGHNLGLSHDGTSSSSYYTGHGDWAPIMGAGYYRSVTQWSKGEYPGANQLQDDLAIMQNYGISVISDDHGDSNTAATVLSGSNINASGLITTRSDVDVFQFSTGSGNVTLNVNPAPRGGNLDIEAKISDAQGNVLATSNPAGLSASFNQSLPAGVYYLTIDGVGAGDLTTGYSDYASIGQYSITGTLTASNGQPPIAAAGANVTSGFAPLTVNFSSQGSYDPDGTIESYAWNFGDGTSSNTPNPVKVYNSAGSFTAVLTVTDSSGLTDTESVVITVNSSSIVCTPFTTVTEGDLFPGGIASFGVVSGPGTVTIDHVNAGTGTQSISVVSSTNAIMNIPSFTPGTFAPVVVTFTASNPGLAVDYTLRAASGFHAIFIRVRCLPQ
;
A
#
# COMPACT_ATOMS: atom_id res chain seq x y z
N MET A 1 -41.40 24.51 -76.06
CA MET A 1 -40.77 24.72 -77.38
C MET A 1 -40.65 23.35 -78.03
N LEU A 2 -40.86 23.25 -79.35
CA LEU A 2 -41.18 22.00 -80.06
C LEU A 2 -39.96 21.34 -80.74
N MET A 3 -40.19 20.10 -81.20
CA MET A 3 -39.41 19.25 -82.12
C MET A 3 -38.28 18.40 -81.49
N ASP A 4 -38.28 17.05 -81.52
CA ASP A 4 -38.47 16.07 -82.64
C ASP A 4 -37.13 15.91 -83.41
N LEU A 5 -36.51 14.73 -83.56
CA LEU A 5 -36.99 13.52 -84.27
C LEU A 5 -36.30 12.21 -83.82
N SER A 6 -36.97 11.08 -84.06
CA SER A 6 -36.34 9.74 -84.19
C SER A 6 -36.01 9.42 -85.66
N PRO A 7 -35.37 8.28 -85.98
CA PRO A 7 -36.21 7.20 -86.50
C PRO A 7 -35.80 5.75 -86.15
N THR A 8 -36.80 4.89 -86.32
CA THR A 8 -36.91 3.45 -86.04
C THR A 8 -36.24 2.50 -87.05
N ARG A 9 -35.98 1.26 -86.59
CA ARG A 9 -36.14 -0.09 -87.24
C ARG A 9 -35.10 -1.05 -86.60
N SER A 10 -35.26 -2.37 -86.45
CA SER A 10 -36.38 -3.35 -86.48
C SER A 10 -35.78 -4.71 -85.98
N LEU A 11 -36.46 -5.84 -85.74
CA LEU A 11 -37.82 -6.36 -86.00
C LEU A 11 -38.10 -7.52 -85.00
N PHE A 12 -39.23 -8.23 -85.12
CA PHE A 12 -39.58 -9.46 -84.40
C PHE A 12 -38.67 -10.66 -84.73
N LYS A 13 -38.35 -11.51 -83.74
CA LYS A 13 -38.90 -12.89 -83.63
C LYS A 13 -38.37 -13.64 -82.39
N SER A 14 -39.30 -14.13 -81.58
CA SER A 14 -39.06 -15.25 -80.66
C SER A 14 -39.34 -16.56 -81.40
N ALA A 15 -38.43 -17.53 -81.32
CA ALA A 15 -38.72 -18.96 -81.08
C ALA A 15 -37.44 -19.82 -81.18
N THR A 16 -37.03 -20.38 -80.03
CA THR A 16 -36.40 -21.71 -79.87
C THR A 16 -35.30 -22.17 -80.86
N PHE A 17 -34.06 -22.28 -80.38
CA PHE A 17 -33.40 -23.60 -80.23
C PHE A 17 -32.17 -23.57 -79.30
N SER A 18 -31.77 -24.75 -78.80
CA SER A 18 -30.55 -25.06 -78.04
C SER A 18 -30.35 -24.47 -76.63
N PHE A 19 -30.86 -25.22 -75.65
CA PHE A 19 -30.24 -25.41 -74.33
C PHE A 19 -28.81 -25.98 -74.48
N LEU A 20 -27.80 -25.16 -74.79
CA LEU A 20 -26.39 -25.58 -74.67
C LEU A 20 -25.36 -24.42 -74.60
N LEU A 21 -25.70 -23.28 -73.99
CA LEU A 21 -24.75 -22.15 -73.89
C LEU A 21 -24.87 -21.26 -72.63
N LEU A 22 -25.66 -21.69 -71.62
CA LEU A 22 -25.72 -20.99 -70.33
C LEU A 22 -24.88 -21.66 -69.22
N SER A 23 -24.33 -22.85 -69.48
CA SER A 23 -23.46 -23.60 -68.57
C SER A 23 -21.97 -23.35 -68.76
N LEU A 24 -21.56 -22.49 -69.72
CA LEU A 24 -20.15 -22.16 -69.97
C LEU A 24 -19.78 -20.72 -69.61
N PHE A 25 -20.76 -19.84 -69.34
CA PHE A 25 -20.52 -18.46 -68.89
C PHE A 25 -20.58 -18.29 -67.35
N LEU A 26 -20.88 -19.36 -66.60
CA LEU A 26 -20.75 -19.40 -65.14
C LEU A 26 -19.38 -19.93 -64.67
N LEU A 27 -18.47 -20.26 -65.59
CA LEU A 27 -17.18 -20.92 -65.33
C LEU A 27 -15.96 -20.00 -65.51
N LEU A 28 -16.16 -18.70 -65.78
CA LEU A 28 -15.08 -17.73 -66.04
C LEU A 28 -15.25 -16.37 -65.33
N THR A 29 -16.22 -16.24 -64.42
CA THR A 29 -16.37 -15.08 -63.51
C THR A 29 -16.44 -15.47 -62.03
N GLY A 30 -16.28 -16.75 -61.70
CA GLY A 30 -16.32 -17.26 -60.32
C GLY A 30 -15.08 -16.96 -59.45
N ASN A 31 -14.09 -16.21 -59.96
CA ASN A 31 -12.80 -15.97 -59.30
C ASN A 31 -12.53 -14.49 -58.97
N VAL A 32 -13.58 -13.71 -58.64
CA VAL A 32 -13.44 -12.36 -58.04
C VAL A 32 -14.27 -12.24 -56.76
N LEU A 33 -14.19 -13.27 -55.91
CA LEU A 33 -14.49 -13.21 -54.47
C LEU A 33 -13.39 -13.95 -53.70
N ALA A 34 -12.21 -13.34 -53.70
CA ALA A 34 -11.10 -13.65 -52.79
C ALA A 34 -10.89 -12.39 -51.92
N GLN A 35 -10.65 -12.46 -50.61
CA GLN A 35 -10.51 -13.63 -49.74
C GLN A 35 -10.76 -13.12 -48.29
N LYS A 36 -11.81 -13.58 -47.57
CA LYS A 36 -11.69 -13.64 -46.09
C LYS A 36 -10.74 -14.82 -45.89
N GLY A 37 -9.57 -14.59 -45.29
CA GLY A 37 -8.43 -15.52 -45.34
C GLY A 37 -8.86 -16.95 -45.02
N ASP A 38 -8.87 -17.82 -46.03
CA ASP A 38 -9.55 -19.11 -45.90
C ASP A 38 -8.82 -19.97 -44.87
N ALA A 39 -9.52 -20.28 -43.78
CA ALA A 39 -9.04 -21.10 -42.67
C ALA A 39 -8.47 -22.45 -43.14
N SER A 40 -8.96 -22.96 -44.28
CA SER A 40 -8.43 -24.18 -44.92
C SER A 40 -6.94 -24.12 -45.25
N VAL A 41 -6.39 -22.93 -45.52
CA VAL A 41 -4.98 -22.72 -45.90
C VAL A 41 -4.04 -22.73 -44.69
N ARG A 42 -4.56 -22.49 -43.48
CA ARG A 42 -3.79 -22.48 -42.21
C ARG A 42 -4.03 -23.71 -41.32
N GLY A 43 -4.77 -24.71 -41.81
CA GLY A 43 -5.17 -25.88 -41.01
C GLY A 43 -6.19 -25.56 -39.90
N LEU A 44 -6.76 -24.36 -39.86
CA LEU A 44 -7.66 -23.94 -38.80
C LEU A 44 -9.07 -24.53 -39.01
N ALA A 45 -9.74 -24.88 -37.92
CA ALA A 45 -11.13 -25.34 -37.93
C ALA A 45 -11.95 -24.61 -36.85
N ARG A 46 -13.24 -24.38 -37.10
CA ARG A 46 -14.23 -23.82 -36.15
C ARG A 46 -15.55 -24.59 -36.26
N GLY A 47 -16.55 -24.29 -35.43
CA GLY A 47 -17.86 -24.91 -35.58
C GLY A 47 -17.86 -26.42 -35.39
N GLN A 48 -18.80 -27.08 -36.06
CA GLN A 48 -18.84 -28.53 -36.16
C GLN A 48 -17.55 -29.14 -36.78
N ALA A 49 -16.81 -28.38 -37.61
CA ALA A 49 -15.56 -28.87 -38.19
C ALA A 49 -14.45 -29.01 -37.14
N ALA A 50 -14.35 -28.08 -36.18
CA ALA A 50 -13.43 -28.20 -35.04
C ALA A 50 -13.78 -29.40 -34.15
N ILE A 51 -15.07 -29.60 -33.84
CA ILE A 51 -15.53 -30.74 -33.04
C ILE A 51 -15.20 -32.07 -33.74
N ASN A 52 -15.42 -32.14 -35.07
CA ASN A 52 -15.06 -33.32 -35.86
C ASN A 52 -13.55 -33.55 -35.92
N LYS A 53 -12.74 -32.49 -36.05
CA LYS A 53 -11.27 -32.54 -36.05
C LYS A 53 -10.71 -33.02 -34.71
N LEU A 54 -11.33 -32.60 -33.61
CA LEU A 54 -10.96 -33.04 -32.27
C LEU A 54 -11.34 -34.49 -32.01
N SER A 55 -12.58 -34.86 -32.32
CA SER A 55 -13.12 -36.20 -32.07
C SER A 55 -12.83 -36.63 -30.62
N ASP A 56 -12.17 -37.77 -30.42
CA ASP A 56 -11.84 -38.32 -29.09
C ASP A 56 -10.87 -37.46 -28.26
N ARG A 57 -10.21 -36.45 -28.86
CA ARG A 57 -9.31 -35.52 -28.17
C ARG A 57 -10.03 -34.37 -27.48
N LEU A 58 -11.29 -34.08 -27.85
CA LEU A 58 -12.08 -32.94 -27.33
C LEU A 58 -12.05 -32.86 -25.78
N PRO A 59 -12.20 -33.94 -25.00
CA PRO A 59 -12.14 -33.85 -23.54
C PRO A 59 -10.79 -33.40 -22.99
N ALA A 60 -9.67 -33.80 -23.62
CA ALA A 60 -8.33 -33.40 -23.19
C ALA A 60 -8.04 -31.92 -23.52
N VAL A 61 -8.59 -31.42 -24.64
CA VAL A 61 -8.48 -30.02 -25.03
C VAL A 61 -9.34 -29.13 -24.14
N ALA A 62 -10.56 -29.56 -23.81
CA ALA A 62 -11.41 -28.86 -22.85
C ALA A 62 -10.70 -28.72 -21.49
N LEU A 63 -10.18 -29.84 -20.95
CA LEU A 63 -9.47 -29.85 -19.68
C LEU A 63 -8.23 -28.93 -19.66
N ARG A 64 -7.46 -28.85 -20.76
CA ARG A 64 -6.31 -27.92 -20.87
C ARG A 64 -6.68 -26.44 -20.82
N ASN A 65 -7.92 -26.09 -21.12
CA ASN A 65 -8.41 -24.71 -21.14
C ASN A 65 -9.38 -24.44 -19.97
N GLY A 66 -9.40 -25.29 -18.94
CA GLY A 66 -10.26 -25.13 -17.76
C GLY A 66 -11.76 -25.36 -18.01
N LYS A 67 -12.14 -26.00 -19.13
CA LYS A 67 -13.54 -26.19 -19.54
C LYS A 67 -13.94 -27.68 -19.50
N SER A 68 -15.22 -27.96 -19.32
CA SER A 68 -15.79 -29.29 -19.57
C SER A 68 -15.91 -29.57 -21.07
N PRO A 69 -16.03 -30.85 -21.47
CA PRO A 69 -16.22 -31.22 -22.88
C PRO A 69 -17.49 -30.63 -23.51
N ASN A 70 -18.51 -30.31 -22.70
CA ASN A 70 -19.74 -29.70 -23.20
C ASN A 70 -19.59 -28.19 -23.38
N GLU A 71 -18.96 -27.48 -22.46
CA GLU A 71 -18.69 -26.04 -22.58
C GLU A 71 -17.81 -25.73 -23.80
N LEU A 72 -16.71 -26.47 -23.98
CA LEU A 72 -15.89 -26.29 -25.18
C LEU A 72 -16.66 -26.63 -26.47
N ARG A 73 -17.57 -27.62 -26.44
CA ARG A 73 -18.41 -27.93 -27.60
C ARG A 73 -19.38 -26.79 -27.93
N GLN A 74 -20.00 -26.17 -26.92
CA GLN A 74 -20.92 -25.05 -27.13
C GLN A 74 -20.18 -23.82 -27.65
N LEU A 75 -19.07 -23.42 -27.02
CA LEU A 75 -18.25 -22.31 -27.50
C LEU A 75 -17.81 -22.50 -28.96
N LEU A 76 -17.36 -23.71 -29.33
CA LEU A 76 -16.99 -24.00 -30.72
C LEU A 76 -18.16 -23.91 -31.71
N LEU A 77 -19.42 -24.09 -31.28
CA LEU A 77 -20.62 -24.02 -32.13
C LEU A 77 -21.23 -22.62 -32.19
N GLU A 78 -21.24 -21.92 -31.06
CA GLU A 78 -21.92 -20.65 -30.85
C GLU A 78 -21.02 -19.46 -31.22
N ASP A 79 -19.70 -19.61 -31.06
CA ASP A 79 -18.73 -18.57 -31.41
C ASP A 79 -18.06 -18.80 -32.78
N PRO A 80 -18.43 -18.03 -33.83
CA PRO A 80 -17.76 -18.09 -35.12
C PRO A 80 -16.31 -17.60 -35.14
N THR A 81 -15.82 -16.85 -34.14
CA THR A 81 -14.42 -16.36 -34.12
C THR A 81 -13.47 -17.29 -33.36
N LEU A 82 -13.98 -18.29 -32.64
CA LEU A 82 -13.16 -19.35 -32.02
C LEU A 82 -12.71 -20.41 -33.04
N TYR A 83 -11.39 -20.59 -33.18
CA TYR A 83 -10.78 -21.64 -33.99
C TYR A 83 -9.91 -22.58 -33.18
N ILE A 84 -9.57 -23.71 -33.79
CA ILE A 84 -8.54 -24.64 -33.35
C ILE A 84 -7.53 -24.95 -34.46
N ASP A 85 -6.26 -24.95 -34.11
CA ASP A 85 -5.14 -25.25 -35.02
C ASP A 85 -4.91 -26.78 -35.18
N ASP A 86 -3.82 -27.18 -35.85
CA ASP A 86 -3.41 -28.59 -36.00
C ASP A 86 -2.80 -29.20 -34.72
N ASN A 87 -2.38 -28.38 -33.75
CA ASN A 87 -1.76 -28.78 -32.48
C ASN A 87 -2.76 -28.81 -31.31
N ASP A 88 -4.07 -28.77 -31.61
CA ASP A 88 -5.17 -28.74 -30.65
C ASP A 88 -5.15 -27.49 -29.73
N LYS A 89 -4.73 -26.34 -30.25
CA LYS A 89 -4.70 -25.04 -29.57
C LYS A 89 -5.81 -24.13 -30.05
N LEU A 90 -6.50 -23.53 -29.08
CA LEU A 90 -7.55 -22.56 -29.33
C LEU A 90 -6.95 -21.19 -29.64
N LEU A 91 -7.57 -20.47 -30.55
CA LEU A 91 -7.28 -19.08 -30.87
C LEU A 91 -8.57 -18.35 -31.24
N TYR A 92 -8.58 -17.04 -31.04
CA TYR A 92 -9.62 -16.14 -31.50
C TYR A 92 -9.12 -15.31 -32.69
N ILE A 93 -10.06 -14.93 -33.55
CA ILE A 93 -9.82 -14.17 -34.78
C ILE A 93 -10.93 -13.15 -34.94
N ASP A 94 -10.66 -11.93 -34.50
CA ASP A 94 -11.70 -11.07 -33.97
C ASP A 94 -12.04 -9.95 -34.94
N ASP A 95 -13.31 -9.89 -35.32
CA ASP A 95 -13.79 -8.93 -36.32
C ASP A 95 -13.72 -7.50 -35.73
N ALA A 96 -13.22 -6.54 -36.52
CA ALA A 96 -13.12 -5.14 -36.12
C ALA A 96 -14.52 -4.49 -36.00
N PRO A 97 -14.71 -3.49 -35.10
CA PRO A 97 -16.00 -2.80 -34.95
C PRO A 97 -16.45 -2.14 -36.26
N GLU A 98 -17.77 -2.19 -36.54
CA GLU A 98 -18.34 -1.67 -37.78
C GLU A 98 -18.14 -0.15 -37.91
N GLU A 99 -17.82 0.32 -39.12
CA GLU A 99 -17.50 1.73 -39.44
C GLU A 99 -18.52 2.74 -38.91
N THR A 100 -19.81 2.37 -38.88
CA THR A 100 -20.92 3.22 -38.41
C THR A 100 -21.03 3.33 -36.89
N GLU A 101 -20.33 2.49 -36.13
CA GLU A 101 -20.43 2.41 -34.68
C GLU A 101 -19.19 2.96 -33.95
N LYS A 102 -18.11 3.30 -34.68
CA LYS A 102 -16.76 3.65 -34.15
C LYS A 102 -16.64 4.89 -33.23
N PHE A 103 -17.73 5.41 -32.68
CA PHE A 103 -17.74 6.61 -31.83
C PHE A 103 -18.69 6.46 -30.63
N GLY A 104 -18.18 5.91 -29.52
CA GLY A 104 -18.75 6.16 -28.18
C GLY A 104 -18.43 7.57 -27.69
N GLU A 105 -19.13 8.06 -26.65
CA GLU A 105 -19.03 9.47 -26.21
C GLU A 105 -17.67 9.87 -25.59
N ASP A 106 -16.79 8.90 -25.30
CA ASP A 106 -15.45 9.10 -24.72
C ASP A 106 -14.29 9.19 -25.75
N VAL A 107 -14.58 9.48 -27.02
CA VAL A 107 -13.54 9.98 -27.94
C VAL A 107 -13.37 11.49 -27.67
N PRO A 108 -12.29 11.96 -27.00
CA PRO A 108 -12.11 13.39 -26.80
C PRO A 108 -11.99 14.09 -28.17
N PRO A 109 -12.67 15.24 -28.35
CA PRO A 109 -12.69 15.91 -29.63
C PRO A 109 -11.36 16.61 -29.93
N SER A 110 -10.53 15.98 -30.77
CA SER A 110 -9.22 16.51 -31.22
C SER A 110 -8.14 16.50 -30.10
N PRO A 111 -6.84 16.69 -30.41
CA PRO A 111 -5.76 16.15 -29.58
C PRO A 111 -5.68 16.82 -28.21
N GLN A 112 -5.95 16.02 -27.17
CA GLN A 112 -5.47 16.27 -25.83
C GLN A 112 -3.98 15.89 -25.80
N ALA A 113 -3.12 16.81 -25.36
CA ALA A 113 -1.69 16.51 -25.21
C ALA A 113 -1.50 15.35 -24.22
N GLY A 114 -0.59 14.44 -24.54
CA GLY A 114 -0.34 13.23 -23.78
C GLY A 114 -0.05 13.48 -22.29
N PRO A 115 -0.41 12.54 -21.41
CA PRO A 115 -0.24 12.66 -19.96
C PRO A 115 1.23 12.72 -19.52
N PHE A 116 2.18 12.30 -20.35
CA PHE A 116 3.61 12.26 -20.07
C PHE A 116 4.43 13.04 -21.10
N PRO A 117 5.64 13.53 -20.74
CA PRO A 117 6.59 14.03 -21.71
C PRO A 117 6.83 13.03 -22.85
N ASN A 118 6.78 13.49 -24.10
CA ASN A 118 7.03 12.69 -25.31
C ASN A 118 8.24 11.74 -25.23
N SER A 119 9.32 12.18 -24.60
CA SER A 119 10.54 11.39 -24.39
C SER A 119 10.34 10.12 -23.54
N GLU A 120 9.24 10.02 -22.79
CA GLU A 120 8.90 8.90 -21.91
C GLU A 120 7.94 7.89 -22.57
N THR A 121 7.42 8.19 -23.78
CA THR A 121 6.39 7.38 -24.48
C THR A 121 6.76 5.89 -24.62
N PHE A 122 8.05 5.57 -24.76
CA PHE A 122 8.59 4.20 -24.87
C PHE A 122 9.38 3.76 -23.62
N PHE A 123 9.05 4.37 -22.47
CA PHE A 123 9.65 4.12 -21.15
C PHE A 123 8.58 4.06 -20.04
N LEU A 124 7.31 3.86 -20.39
CA LEU A 124 6.20 3.78 -19.43
C LEU A 124 6.14 2.37 -18.82
N HIS A 125 5.83 2.31 -17.52
CA HIS A 125 5.71 1.07 -16.75
C HIS A 125 4.61 1.24 -15.71
N SER A 126 3.64 0.32 -15.66
CA SER A 126 2.60 0.34 -14.62
C SER A 126 3.11 -0.23 -13.30
N ARG A 127 4.03 -1.20 -13.37
CA ARG A 127 4.52 -1.93 -12.19
C ARG A 127 5.98 -2.38 -12.41
N PRO A 128 6.93 -1.43 -12.53
CA PRO A 128 8.30 -1.74 -12.90
C PRO A 128 8.94 -2.71 -11.92
N GLY A 129 9.49 -3.81 -12.44
CA GLY A 129 10.10 -4.89 -11.66
C GLY A 129 9.17 -6.06 -11.33
N SER A 130 7.93 -6.07 -11.83
CA SER A 130 7.11 -7.27 -11.79
C SER A 130 7.76 -8.43 -12.56
N ASN A 131 7.48 -9.64 -12.09
CA ASN A 131 7.88 -10.90 -12.73
C ASN A 131 6.96 -11.27 -13.93
N ARG A 132 5.92 -10.48 -14.20
CA ARG A 132 5.04 -10.61 -15.36
C ARG A 132 5.05 -9.34 -16.16
N VAL A 133 5.02 -9.46 -17.48
CA VAL A 133 5.07 -8.30 -18.39
C VAL A 133 4.00 -8.39 -19.48
N ILE A 134 3.33 -7.28 -19.74
CA ILE A 134 2.52 -7.06 -20.94
C ILE A 134 3.21 -5.94 -21.71
N TYR A 135 3.98 -6.30 -22.74
CA TYR A 135 4.67 -5.32 -23.57
C TYR A 135 3.77 -4.88 -24.72
N LEU A 136 3.48 -3.57 -24.76
CA LEU A 136 2.73 -2.89 -25.80
C LEU A 136 3.70 -2.43 -26.89
N ASP A 137 3.85 -3.27 -27.91
CA ASP A 137 4.79 -3.09 -29.01
C ASP A 137 4.15 -2.23 -30.11
N PHE A 138 4.52 -0.96 -30.11
CA PHE A 138 4.15 0.02 -31.13
C PHE A 138 5.30 0.32 -32.11
N ASP A 139 6.55 -0.02 -31.78
CA ASP A 139 7.75 0.28 -32.58
C ASP A 139 8.09 -0.79 -33.63
N GLY A 140 7.28 -1.85 -33.72
CA GLY A 140 7.23 -2.74 -34.87
C GLY A 140 8.04 -4.02 -34.69
N TYR A 141 7.48 -5.13 -35.17
CA TYR A 141 7.99 -6.47 -34.84
C TYR A 141 8.05 -7.43 -36.02
N VAL A 142 9.12 -8.22 -36.08
CA VAL A 142 9.29 -9.31 -37.04
C VAL A 142 9.03 -10.65 -36.35
N THR A 143 7.80 -11.15 -36.48
CA THR A 143 7.41 -12.43 -35.86
C THR A 143 8.01 -13.61 -36.62
N THR A 144 8.82 -14.40 -35.90
CA THR A 144 9.44 -15.64 -36.42
C THR A 144 9.24 -16.81 -35.45
N GLY A 145 9.31 -18.05 -35.94
CA GLY A 145 9.20 -19.27 -35.11
C GLY A 145 7.83 -19.50 -34.46
N SER A 146 6.80 -18.75 -34.86
CA SER A 146 5.45 -18.78 -34.29
C SER A 146 4.47 -19.58 -35.17
N ALA A 147 3.46 -20.20 -34.55
CA ALA A 147 2.37 -20.88 -35.24
C ALA A 147 1.59 -19.95 -36.19
N TRP A 148 1.64 -18.64 -35.97
CA TRP A 148 1.07 -17.63 -36.86
C TRP A 148 1.69 -17.60 -38.27
N ASN A 149 2.98 -17.95 -38.37
CA ASN A 149 3.83 -17.50 -39.46
C ASN A 149 4.11 -18.57 -40.54
N GLY A 150 3.76 -19.84 -40.29
CA GLY A 150 3.95 -20.94 -41.25
C GLY A 150 5.40 -21.15 -41.70
N GLY A 151 6.38 -20.68 -40.92
CA GLY A 151 7.80 -20.68 -41.25
C GLY A 151 8.29 -19.47 -42.06
N GLN A 152 7.43 -18.51 -42.41
CA GLN A 152 7.81 -17.26 -43.09
C GLN A 152 7.66 -16.05 -42.14
N PRO A 153 8.62 -15.11 -42.09
CA PRO A 153 8.51 -13.93 -41.22
C PRO A 153 7.25 -13.10 -41.50
N ILE A 154 6.58 -12.67 -40.44
CA ILE A 154 5.53 -11.64 -40.50
C ILE A 154 6.19 -10.33 -40.06
N ASN A 155 6.17 -9.31 -40.91
CA ASN A 155 6.74 -8.01 -40.62
C ASN A 155 5.61 -7.04 -40.26
N SER A 156 5.40 -6.78 -38.98
CA SER A 156 4.50 -5.73 -38.51
C SER A 156 5.22 -4.39 -38.55
N ALA A 157 4.69 -3.42 -39.31
CA ALA A 157 5.19 -2.05 -39.31
C ALA A 157 4.94 -1.37 -37.94
N PRO A 158 5.75 -0.35 -37.57
CA PRO A 158 5.46 0.52 -36.45
C PRO A 158 4.07 1.17 -36.56
N PHE A 159 3.49 1.53 -35.42
CA PHE A 159 2.23 2.27 -35.37
C PHE A 159 2.39 3.65 -36.04
N SER A 160 1.43 4.01 -36.90
CA SER A 160 1.43 5.30 -37.57
C SER A 160 0.00 5.70 -37.96
N ILE A 161 -0.29 6.98 -37.77
CA ILE A 161 -1.52 7.68 -38.15
C ILE A 161 -1.31 8.44 -39.46
N ASP A 162 -0.12 9.00 -39.70
CA ASP A 162 0.20 9.76 -40.91
C ASP A 162 0.75 8.93 -42.07
N GLY A 163 1.17 7.69 -41.80
CA GLY A 163 1.73 6.74 -42.75
C GLY A 163 3.25 6.72 -42.83
N ASP A 164 3.99 7.48 -42.02
CA ASP A 164 5.44 7.35 -41.86
C ASP A 164 5.80 6.30 -40.78
N PRO A 165 6.37 5.13 -41.15
CA PRO A 165 6.83 4.14 -40.18
C PRO A 165 8.21 4.47 -39.57
N ASN A 166 8.85 5.60 -39.93
CA ASN A 166 10.23 5.88 -39.52
C ASN A 166 10.32 6.85 -38.33
N SER A 167 9.21 7.47 -37.92
CA SER A 167 9.17 8.42 -36.80
C SER A 167 7.78 8.46 -36.18
N PHE A 168 7.71 8.81 -34.89
CA PHE A 168 6.44 9.02 -34.19
C PHE A 168 6.21 10.52 -34.02
N ASN A 169 5.12 11.05 -34.58
CA ASN A 169 4.71 12.43 -34.38
C ASN A 169 4.05 12.62 -32.99
N GLN A 170 3.68 13.86 -32.63
CA GLN A 170 3.05 14.17 -31.34
C GLN A 170 1.76 13.38 -31.11
N GLN A 171 0.88 13.34 -32.12
CA GLN A 171 -0.45 12.71 -32.02
C GLN A 171 -0.34 11.20 -31.83
N GLU A 172 0.62 10.56 -32.48
CA GLU A 172 0.90 9.12 -32.29
C GLU A 172 1.42 8.84 -30.89
N GLN A 173 2.32 9.69 -30.37
CA GLN A 173 2.81 9.55 -28.99
C GLN A 173 1.71 9.78 -27.96
N ASP A 174 0.85 10.78 -28.15
CA ASP A 174 -0.33 11.01 -27.30
C ASP A 174 -1.23 9.76 -27.27
N VAL A 175 -1.53 9.17 -28.43
CA VAL A 175 -2.34 7.93 -28.53
C VAL A 175 -1.66 6.74 -27.85
N ILE A 176 -0.34 6.54 -28.03
CA ILE A 176 0.41 5.47 -27.36
C ILE A 176 0.31 5.61 -25.84
N GLN A 177 0.51 6.82 -25.30
CA GLN A 177 0.44 7.08 -23.87
C GLN A 177 -0.97 6.82 -23.30
N TYR A 178 -2.04 7.22 -24.01
CA TYR A 178 -3.41 6.97 -23.54
C TYR A 178 -3.85 5.50 -23.70
N VAL A 179 -3.41 4.79 -24.74
CA VAL A 179 -3.63 3.34 -24.84
C VAL A 179 -2.94 2.64 -23.67
N TRP A 180 -1.69 3.00 -23.38
CA TRP A 180 -0.98 2.47 -22.21
C TRP A 180 -1.72 2.75 -20.91
N GLN A 181 -2.26 3.96 -20.68
CA GLN A 181 -3.02 4.25 -19.46
C GLN A 181 -4.24 3.34 -19.27
N ARG A 182 -5.02 3.11 -20.33
CA ARG A 182 -6.22 2.26 -20.28
C ARG A 182 -5.86 0.80 -19.99
N VAL A 183 -4.94 0.24 -20.78
CA VAL A 183 -4.50 -1.16 -20.60
C VAL A 183 -3.80 -1.35 -19.24
N ALA A 184 -3.06 -0.34 -18.76
CA ALA A 184 -2.46 -0.37 -17.42
C ALA A 184 -3.52 -0.41 -16.30
N GLU A 185 -4.63 0.30 -16.45
CA GLU A 185 -5.75 0.28 -15.49
C GLU A 185 -6.52 -1.05 -15.51
N ASP A 186 -6.79 -1.62 -16.69
CA ASP A 186 -7.43 -2.93 -16.83
C ASP A 186 -6.67 -4.05 -16.08
N TYR A 187 -5.34 -3.93 -16.02
CA TYR A 187 -4.47 -4.89 -15.33
C TYR A 187 -3.93 -4.42 -13.98
N ALA A 188 -4.29 -3.21 -13.51
CA ALA A 188 -3.75 -2.63 -12.27
C ALA A 188 -3.91 -3.49 -11.00
N PRO A 189 -5.03 -4.21 -10.79
CA PRO A 189 -5.19 -5.14 -9.65
C PRO A 189 -4.19 -6.31 -9.60
N PHE A 190 -3.42 -6.55 -10.68
CA PHE A 190 -2.56 -7.72 -10.82
C PHE A 190 -1.06 -7.39 -10.75
N ASP A 191 -0.27 -8.37 -10.30
CA ASP A 191 1.20 -8.31 -10.31
C ASP A 191 1.72 -8.54 -11.72
N VAL A 192 1.56 -7.51 -12.56
CA VAL A 192 2.01 -7.46 -13.95
C VAL A 192 2.40 -6.04 -14.33
N ASP A 193 3.50 -5.91 -15.07
CA ASP A 193 3.99 -4.66 -15.62
C ASP A 193 3.46 -4.47 -17.04
N VAL A 194 2.52 -3.55 -17.23
CA VAL A 194 2.10 -3.07 -18.55
C VAL A 194 3.08 -1.99 -18.96
N THR A 195 3.80 -2.19 -20.06
CA THR A 195 4.91 -1.32 -20.47
C THR A 195 4.95 -1.04 -21.96
N THR A 196 5.41 0.15 -22.32
CA THR A 196 5.77 0.53 -23.70
C THR A 196 7.28 0.47 -23.97
N GLN A 197 8.08 0.09 -22.98
CA GLN A 197 9.52 -0.15 -23.12
C GLN A 197 9.75 -1.60 -23.52
N ASP A 198 10.54 -1.88 -24.57
CA ASP A 198 10.94 -3.25 -24.91
C ASP A 198 11.68 -3.88 -23.71
N PRO A 199 11.11 -4.90 -23.06
CA PRO A 199 11.71 -5.54 -21.89
C PRO A 199 12.72 -6.63 -22.31
N GLY A 200 12.85 -6.89 -23.61
CA GLY A 200 13.63 -7.96 -24.20
C GLY A 200 12.96 -9.33 -24.10
N ASP A 201 13.35 -10.22 -25.01
CA ASP A 201 12.77 -11.56 -25.16
C ASP A 201 12.75 -12.39 -23.86
N ASN A 202 13.76 -12.24 -22.98
CA ASN A 202 13.83 -12.97 -21.71
C ASN A 202 12.73 -12.58 -20.70
N ALA A 203 12.10 -11.41 -20.85
CA ALA A 203 10.99 -11.01 -20.01
C ALA A 203 9.62 -11.50 -20.53
N ILE A 204 9.57 -11.98 -21.78
CA ILE A 204 8.35 -12.40 -22.47
C ILE A 204 8.30 -13.93 -22.66
N ILE A 205 9.41 -14.54 -23.03
CA ILE A 205 9.50 -15.96 -23.40
C ILE A 205 9.77 -16.82 -22.17
N ARG A 206 8.75 -17.53 -21.70
CA ARG A 206 8.92 -18.51 -20.63
C ARG A 206 9.75 -19.71 -21.12
N SER A 207 10.93 -19.91 -20.53
CA SER A 207 11.84 -20.99 -20.91
C SER A 207 11.55 -22.35 -20.24
N SER A 208 10.98 -22.33 -19.03
CA SER A 208 10.78 -23.55 -18.22
C SER A 208 9.75 -23.35 -17.09
N ALA A 209 9.38 -24.42 -16.38
CA ALA A 209 8.47 -24.33 -15.23
C ALA A 209 9.07 -23.51 -14.07
N SER A 210 10.39 -23.60 -13.87
CA SER A 210 11.18 -22.81 -12.91
C SER A 210 11.44 -21.37 -13.39
N ASP A 211 11.09 -21.07 -14.63
CA ASP A 211 11.15 -19.71 -15.14
C ASP A 211 9.98 -18.91 -14.58
N LEU A 212 10.34 -17.92 -13.77
CA LEU A 212 9.43 -17.01 -13.10
C LEU A 212 9.44 -15.62 -13.74
N GLN A 213 10.13 -15.38 -14.86
CA GLN A 213 10.04 -14.12 -15.59
C GLN A 213 9.51 -14.38 -17.00
N TYR A 214 8.26 -13.99 -17.26
CA TYR A 214 7.61 -14.21 -18.55
C TYR A 214 6.37 -13.33 -18.70
N GLY A 215 5.87 -13.20 -19.92
CA GLY A 215 4.80 -12.26 -20.21
C GLY A 215 4.16 -12.48 -21.57
N THR A 216 3.58 -11.45 -22.15
CA THR A 216 3.22 -11.44 -23.58
C THR A 216 3.56 -10.11 -24.23
N ARG A 217 3.67 -10.16 -25.56
CA ARG A 217 3.84 -9.01 -26.44
C ARG A 217 2.52 -8.83 -27.18
N ALA A 218 1.93 -7.64 -27.10
CA ALA A 218 0.82 -7.22 -27.93
C ALA A 218 1.39 -6.34 -29.05
N VAL A 219 1.42 -6.85 -30.27
CA VAL A 219 1.96 -6.14 -31.43
C VAL A 219 0.86 -5.27 -32.04
N ILE A 220 0.98 -3.96 -31.83
CA ILE A 220 -0.02 -2.96 -32.22
C ILE A 220 0.46 -2.29 -33.51
N SER A 221 -0.14 -2.65 -34.64
CA SER A 221 0.38 -2.31 -35.96
C SER A 221 -0.71 -1.98 -36.98
N PRO A 222 -0.49 -1.02 -37.92
CA PRO A 222 -1.35 -0.81 -39.06
C PRO A 222 -1.28 -1.98 -40.07
N THR A 223 -0.29 -2.88 -39.94
CA THR A 223 -0.10 -4.00 -40.87
C THR A 223 -1.09 -5.13 -40.60
N ASN A 224 -2.29 -5.02 -41.15
CA ASN A 224 -3.24 -6.13 -41.15
C ASN A 224 -2.88 -7.20 -42.21
N TRP A 225 -1.94 -8.07 -41.84
CA TRP A 225 -1.50 -9.21 -42.64
C TRP A 225 -2.47 -10.40 -42.60
N TYR A 226 -3.44 -10.42 -41.67
CA TYR A 226 -4.39 -11.52 -41.54
C TYR A 226 -5.54 -11.39 -42.55
N GLY A 227 -6.13 -10.21 -42.66
CA GLY A 227 -7.17 -9.89 -43.63
C GLY A 227 -8.03 -8.69 -43.21
N PRO A 228 -8.67 -7.99 -44.16
CA PRO A 228 -9.49 -6.82 -43.87
C PRO A 228 -10.66 -7.17 -42.95
N GLY A 229 -10.98 -6.24 -42.05
CA GLY A 229 -12.09 -6.39 -41.09
C GLY A 229 -11.75 -7.17 -39.83
N ILE A 230 -10.47 -7.49 -39.56
CA ILE A 230 -10.01 -8.09 -38.31
C ILE A 230 -9.38 -7.02 -37.42
N GLY A 231 -9.82 -6.93 -36.16
CA GLY A 231 -9.35 -5.98 -35.14
C GLY A 231 -8.13 -6.52 -34.37
N GLY A 232 -8.12 -7.81 -34.05
CA GLY A 232 -7.00 -8.50 -33.41
C GLY A 232 -7.07 -10.02 -33.57
N ILE A 233 -6.01 -10.71 -33.12
CA ILE A 233 -5.93 -12.18 -33.03
C ILE A 233 -5.03 -12.61 -31.86
N ALA A 234 -5.42 -13.67 -31.15
CA ALA A 234 -4.68 -14.23 -30.03
C ALA A 234 -4.84 -15.75 -29.87
N TYR A 235 -3.77 -16.43 -29.45
CA TYR A 235 -3.85 -17.80 -28.95
C TYR A 235 -4.28 -17.83 -27.49
N VAL A 236 -5.24 -18.71 -27.17
CA VAL A 236 -5.75 -18.88 -25.82
C VAL A 236 -4.68 -19.49 -24.91
N GLY A 237 -4.43 -18.82 -23.77
CA GLY A 237 -3.45 -19.28 -22.78
C GLY A 237 -1.99 -19.14 -23.21
N ALA A 238 -1.69 -18.27 -24.19
CA ALA A 238 -0.33 -18.03 -24.67
C ALA A 238 0.59 -17.37 -23.63
N PHE A 239 0.06 -16.65 -22.62
CA PHE A 239 0.83 -15.87 -21.65
C PHE A 239 1.83 -16.74 -20.86
N SER A 240 1.35 -17.78 -20.17
CA SER A 240 2.19 -18.73 -19.41
C SER A 240 2.81 -19.86 -20.24
N SER A 241 2.58 -19.89 -21.55
CA SER A 241 3.07 -20.94 -22.45
C SER A 241 4.58 -20.86 -22.67
N TYR A 242 5.22 -22.03 -22.87
CA TYR A 242 6.66 -22.11 -23.08
C TYR A 242 7.07 -21.75 -24.52
N GLY A 243 8.16 -21.00 -24.66
CA GLY A 243 8.71 -20.59 -25.96
C GLY A 243 7.88 -19.52 -26.67
N THR A 244 8.13 -19.36 -27.97
CA THR A 244 7.52 -18.33 -28.83
C THR A 244 6.33 -18.83 -29.64
N THR A 245 6.06 -20.15 -29.65
CA THR A 245 5.18 -20.79 -30.66
C THR A 245 3.76 -20.22 -30.71
N TYR A 246 3.21 -19.74 -29.59
CA TYR A 246 1.86 -19.19 -29.52
C TYR A 246 1.82 -17.68 -29.24
N LYS A 247 2.98 -17.01 -29.31
CA LYS A 247 3.15 -15.57 -29.16
C LYS A 247 3.45 -14.94 -30.54
N PRO A 248 3.27 -13.63 -30.75
CA PRO A 248 2.62 -12.66 -29.87
C PRO A 248 1.08 -12.68 -30.02
N ALA A 249 0.40 -11.78 -29.30
CA ALA A 249 -0.91 -11.27 -29.69
C ALA A 249 -0.74 -10.17 -30.75
N PHE A 250 -1.73 -9.95 -31.62
CA PHE A 250 -1.71 -8.86 -32.60
C PHE A 250 -2.96 -8.00 -32.52
N VAL A 251 -2.78 -6.69 -32.62
CA VAL A 251 -3.84 -5.67 -32.67
C VAL A 251 -3.63 -4.83 -33.92
N PHE A 252 -4.63 -4.80 -34.80
CA PHE A 252 -4.53 -4.19 -36.12
C PHE A 252 -5.07 -2.76 -36.10
N SER A 253 -4.24 -1.81 -35.65
CA SER A 253 -4.64 -0.43 -35.36
C SER A 253 -5.41 0.25 -36.50
N ALA A 254 -5.01 0.01 -37.76
CA ALA A 254 -5.66 0.59 -38.94
C ALA A 254 -7.08 0.06 -39.17
N ALA A 255 -7.39 -1.20 -38.81
CA ALA A 255 -8.76 -1.72 -38.85
C ALA A 255 -9.63 -1.10 -37.75
N LEU A 256 -9.01 -0.79 -36.60
CA LEU A 256 -9.56 -0.05 -35.47
C LEU A 256 -9.57 1.49 -35.70
N SER A 257 -9.39 1.95 -36.95
CA SER A 257 -9.34 3.37 -37.35
C SER A 257 -8.32 4.22 -36.58
N ASN A 258 -7.27 3.61 -36.05
CA ASN A 258 -6.29 4.21 -35.14
C ASN A 258 -6.92 4.91 -33.91
N SER A 259 -8.12 4.50 -33.49
CA SER A 259 -8.81 5.03 -32.31
C SER A 259 -8.14 4.54 -31.03
N GLU A 260 -7.77 5.47 -30.13
CA GLU A 260 -7.19 5.17 -28.81
C GLU A 260 -8.01 4.14 -28.03
N LYS A 261 -9.31 4.43 -27.76
CA LYS A 261 -10.19 3.51 -27.02
C LYS A 261 -10.23 2.16 -27.73
N SER A 262 -10.39 2.13 -29.06
CA SER A 262 -10.49 0.87 -29.79
C SER A 262 -9.20 0.06 -29.79
N ILE A 263 -8.02 0.69 -29.89
CA ILE A 263 -6.74 0.00 -29.73
C ILE A 263 -6.60 -0.54 -28.31
N ALA A 264 -6.96 0.25 -27.28
CA ALA A 264 -6.87 -0.17 -25.88
C ALA A 264 -7.78 -1.37 -25.58
N GLU A 265 -9.08 -1.28 -25.90
CA GLU A 265 -10.04 -2.38 -25.70
C GLU A 265 -9.55 -3.65 -26.38
N ALA A 266 -9.17 -3.58 -27.66
CA ALA A 266 -8.64 -4.73 -28.39
C ALA A 266 -7.35 -5.27 -27.74
N THR A 267 -6.46 -4.40 -27.27
CA THR A 267 -5.22 -4.82 -26.60
C THR A 267 -5.50 -5.60 -25.31
N SER A 268 -6.36 -5.09 -24.44
CA SER A 268 -6.76 -5.79 -23.21
C SER A 268 -7.51 -7.09 -23.51
N HIS A 269 -8.33 -7.11 -24.57
CA HIS A 269 -9.06 -8.29 -25.03
C HIS A 269 -8.13 -9.41 -25.54
N GLU A 270 -7.19 -9.10 -26.46
CA GLU A 270 -6.23 -10.08 -27.00
C GLU A 270 -5.27 -10.62 -25.91
N VAL A 271 -4.90 -9.76 -24.95
CA VAL A 271 -4.11 -10.17 -23.78
C VAL A 271 -4.97 -11.01 -22.81
N GLY A 272 -6.26 -10.72 -22.67
CA GLY A 272 -7.25 -11.56 -21.98
C GLY A 272 -7.32 -12.97 -22.56
N HIS A 273 -7.35 -13.13 -23.89
CA HIS A 273 -7.22 -14.44 -24.52
C HIS A 273 -5.87 -15.12 -24.20
N ASN A 274 -4.76 -14.37 -24.24
CA ASN A 274 -3.45 -14.89 -23.82
C ASN A 274 -3.49 -15.40 -22.36
N LEU A 275 -4.35 -14.83 -21.51
CA LEU A 275 -4.61 -15.20 -20.12
C LEU A 275 -5.80 -16.19 -19.93
N GLY A 276 -6.27 -16.82 -21.01
CA GLY A 276 -7.23 -17.93 -20.96
C GLY A 276 -8.72 -17.57 -21.06
N LEU A 277 -9.03 -16.28 -21.27
CA LEU A 277 -10.40 -15.81 -21.36
C LEU A 277 -11.04 -16.14 -22.72
N SER A 278 -12.35 -16.33 -22.72
CA SER A 278 -13.22 -16.48 -23.91
C SER A 278 -14.11 -15.26 -24.02
N HIS A 279 -14.77 -15.07 -25.17
CA HIS A 279 -15.66 -13.93 -25.33
C HIS A 279 -16.81 -13.90 -24.35
N ASP A 280 -17.11 -12.71 -23.84
CA ASP A 280 -18.38 -12.37 -23.25
C ASP A 280 -19.39 -12.07 -24.35
N GLY A 281 -20.24 -13.06 -24.63
CA GLY A 281 -21.24 -13.00 -25.68
C GLY A 281 -22.64 -13.33 -25.20
N THR A 282 -23.53 -13.50 -26.18
CA THR A 282 -24.91 -13.95 -25.96
C THR A 282 -25.22 -15.13 -26.86
N SER A 283 -26.39 -15.75 -26.70
CA SER A 283 -26.87 -16.82 -27.58
C SER A 283 -26.99 -16.45 -29.07
N SER A 284 -26.79 -15.18 -29.43
CA SER A 284 -26.89 -14.65 -30.80
C SER A 284 -25.68 -13.82 -31.27
N SER A 285 -24.65 -13.63 -30.45
CA SER A 285 -23.46 -12.82 -30.79
C SER A 285 -22.24 -13.28 -30.00
N SER A 286 -21.07 -13.40 -30.63
CA SER A 286 -19.79 -13.64 -29.94
C SER A 286 -19.50 -12.55 -28.91
N TYR A 287 -19.79 -11.29 -29.25
CA TYR A 287 -19.51 -10.14 -28.40
C TYR A 287 -20.80 -9.55 -27.85
N TYR A 288 -20.82 -9.28 -26.55
CA TYR A 288 -21.84 -8.49 -25.89
C TYR A 288 -21.44 -7.01 -25.92
N THR A 289 -22.28 -6.16 -26.53
CA THR A 289 -22.04 -4.71 -26.67
C THR A 289 -22.35 -3.90 -25.41
N GLY A 290 -22.56 -4.57 -24.28
CA GLY A 290 -22.91 -3.95 -23.02
C GLY A 290 -24.29 -3.30 -23.02
N HIS A 291 -24.63 -2.66 -21.90
CA HIS A 291 -25.89 -1.97 -21.68
C HIS A 291 -25.70 -0.84 -20.66
N GLY A 292 -26.58 0.18 -20.70
CA GLY A 292 -26.33 1.42 -19.99
C GLY A 292 -24.96 1.99 -20.41
N ASP A 293 -24.13 2.29 -19.42
CA ASP A 293 -22.78 2.83 -19.57
C ASP A 293 -21.68 1.76 -19.54
N TRP A 294 -22.04 0.48 -19.39
CA TRP A 294 -21.12 -0.62 -19.09
C TRP A 294 -21.04 -1.69 -20.19
N ALA A 295 -19.84 -2.23 -20.42
CA ALA A 295 -19.60 -3.46 -21.19
C ALA A 295 -18.49 -4.32 -20.54
N PRO A 296 -18.46 -5.63 -20.82
CA PRO A 296 -17.33 -6.47 -20.47
C PRO A 296 -16.16 -6.26 -21.45
N ILE A 297 -14.91 -6.29 -20.94
CA ILE A 297 -13.68 -6.20 -21.75
C ILE A 297 -13.62 -7.34 -22.78
N MET A 298 -14.02 -8.56 -22.40
CA MET A 298 -14.09 -9.71 -23.31
C MET A 298 -15.30 -9.68 -24.26
N GLY A 299 -16.13 -8.62 -24.23
CA GLY A 299 -17.20 -8.36 -25.19
C GLY A 299 -16.80 -7.26 -26.19
N ALA A 300 -17.68 -6.28 -26.39
CA ALA A 300 -17.44 -5.14 -27.27
C ALA A 300 -17.50 -3.80 -26.49
N GLY A 301 -16.45 -3.53 -25.72
CA GLY A 301 -16.30 -2.33 -24.87
C GLY A 301 -16.17 -0.99 -25.60
N TYR A 302 -16.01 -1.00 -26.92
CA TYR A 302 -15.72 0.17 -27.78
C TYR A 302 -16.69 1.36 -27.64
N TYR A 303 -17.91 1.11 -27.18
CA TYR A 303 -19.02 2.06 -27.21
C TYR A 303 -19.51 2.48 -25.82
N ARG A 304 -18.78 2.07 -24.76
CA ARG A 304 -19.14 2.25 -23.36
C ARG A 304 -18.06 3.01 -22.61
N SER A 305 -18.47 3.82 -21.64
CA SER A 305 -17.56 4.60 -20.80
C SER A 305 -16.91 3.74 -19.73
N VAL A 306 -17.65 2.77 -19.18
CA VAL A 306 -17.16 1.77 -18.22
C VAL A 306 -16.95 0.44 -18.93
N THR A 307 -15.75 -0.14 -18.80
CA THR A 307 -15.35 -1.39 -19.47
C THR A 307 -14.55 -2.24 -18.50
N GLN A 308 -15.17 -3.29 -17.95
CA GLN A 308 -14.59 -4.07 -16.84
C GLN A 308 -14.48 -5.56 -17.18
N TRP A 309 -13.71 -6.32 -16.40
CA TRP A 309 -13.74 -7.79 -16.43
C TRP A 309 -15.11 -8.34 -16.04
N SER A 310 -15.46 -9.56 -16.45
CA SER A 310 -16.76 -10.15 -16.14
C SER A 310 -16.70 -11.50 -15.46
N LYS A 311 -17.88 -11.90 -14.98
CA LYS A 311 -18.20 -13.30 -14.65
C LYS A 311 -19.54 -13.75 -15.25
N GLY A 312 -19.95 -13.11 -16.34
CA GLY A 312 -21.19 -13.44 -17.07
C GLY A 312 -22.48 -13.09 -16.32
N GLU A 313 -22.47 -12.06 -15.47
CA GLU A 313 -23.65 -11.64 -14.69
C GLU A 313 -24.74 -10.94 -15.53
N TYR A 314 -24.42 -10.48 -16.73
CA TYR A 314 -25.35 -9.74 -17.59
C TYR A 314 -26.42 -10.65 -18.23
N PRO A 315 -27.64 -10.14 -18.47
CA PRO A 315 -28.73 -10.89 -19.07
C PRO A 315 -28.38 -11.53 -20.41
N GLY A 316 -28.47 -12.86 -20.46
CA GLY A 316 -28.27 -13.63 -21.68
C GLY A 316 -26.82 -13.97 -22.00
N ALA A 317 -25.89 -13.79 -21.05
CA ALA A 317 -24.52 -14.30 -21.14
C ALA A 317 -24.49 -15.76 -21.61
N ASN A 318 -23.69 -16.05 -22.63
CA ASN A 318 -23.48 -17.40 -23.16
C ASN A 318 -22.49 -18.23 -22.31
N GLN A 319 -21.78 -17.58 -21.39
CA GLN A 319 -20.67 -18.13 -20.63
C GLN A 319 -20.57 -17.47 -19.24
N LEU A 320 -19.90 -18.11 -18.28
CA LEU A 320 -19.82 -17.70 -16.87
C LEU A 320 -18.39 -17.85 -16.30
N GLN A 321 -17.36 -17.56 -17.10
CA GLN A 321 -15.96 -17.54 -16.66
C GLN A 321 -15.75 -16.41 -15.66
N ASP A 322 -15.24 -16.73 -14.47
CA ASP A 322 -14.72 -15.73 -13.52
C ASP A 322 -13.36 -15.24 -14.05
N ASP A 323 -13.37 -14.15 -14.81
CA ASP A 323 -12.19 -13.63 -15.50
C ASP A 323 -11.03 -13.36 -14.55
N LEU A 324 -11.31 -12.68 -13.43
CA LEU A 324 -10.33 -12.34 -12.40
C LEU A 324 -9.69 -13.60 -11.79
N ALA A 325 -10.46 -14.67 -11.57
CA ALA A 325 -9.92 -15.95 -11.10
C ALA A 325 -9.16 -16.72 -12.20
N ILE A 326 -9.57 -16.62 -13.47
CA ILE A 326 -8.95 -17.36 -14.58
C ILE A 326 -7.60 -16.77 -14.95
N MET A 327 -7.46 -15.45 -15.04
CA MET A 327 -6.17 -14.81 -15.35
C MET A 327 -5.06 -15.21 -14.36
N GLN A 328 -5.40 -15.44 -13.09
CA GLN A 328 -4.49 -15.96 -12.07
C GLN A 328 -3.96 -17.36 -12.38
N ASN A 329 -4.77 -18.24 -12.97
CA ASN A 329 -4.31 -19.55 -13.44
C ASN A 329 -3.34 -19.46 -14.63
N TYR A 330 -3.33 -18.34 -15.35
CA TYR A 330 -2.42 -18.06 -16.47
C TYR A 330 -1.24 -17.16 -16.10
N GLY A 331 -1.10 -16.79 -14.82
CA GLY A 331 0.18 -16.43 -14.22
C GLY A 331 0.27 -15.04 -13.57
N ILE A 332 -0.73 -14.18 -13.73
CA ILE A 332 -0.78 -12.86 -13.06
C ILE A 332 -1.57 -12.98 -11.76
N SER A 333 -0.93 -12.80 -10.60
CA SER A 333 -1.61 -12.86 -9.30
C SER A 333 -2.25 -11.53 -8.95
N VAL A 334 -3.33 -11.49 -8.18
CA VAL A 334 -3.79 -10.21 -7.56
C VAL A 334 -2.68 -9.71 -6.62
N ILE A 335 -2.48 -8.39 -6.57
CA ILE A 335 -1.47 -7.80 -5.69
C ILE A 335 -1.92 -7.85 -4.21
N SER A 336 -1.04 -7.46 -3.29
CA SER A 336 -1.45 -7.24 -1.89
C SER A 336 -2.05 -5.84 -1.75
N ASP A 337 -3.15 -5.76 -0.99
CA ASP A 337 -3.73 -4.55 -0.39
C ASP A 337 -2.64 -3.54 0.04
N ASP A 338 -2.84 -2.26 -0.32
CA ASP A 338 -1.95 -1.14 0.00
C ASP A 338 -2.44 -0.24 1.16
N HIS A 339 -3.71 -0.33 1.59
CA HIS A 339 -4.33 0.48 2.63
C HIS A 339 -5.39 -0.29 3.47
N GLY A 340 -5.02 -0.72 4.68
CA GLY A 340 -5.87 -1.66 5.42
C GLY A 340 -7.33 -1.26 5.74
N ASP A 341 -8.21 -2.26 5.64
CA ASP A 341 -9.68 -2.28 5.75
C ASP A 341 -10.36 -1.71 7.03
N SER A 342 -9.66 -0.99 7.91
CA SER A 342 -10.23 -0.58 9.20
C SER A 342 -9.65 0.69 9.78
N ASN A 343 -10.42 1.39 10.61
CA ASN A 343 -9.95 2.55 11.38
C ASN A 343 -8.68 2.26 12.21
N THR A 344 -8.41 1.01 12.59
CA THR A 344 -7.19 0.59 13.29
C THR A 344 -5.98 0.34 12.38
N ALA A 345 -6.19 0.12 11.08
CA ALA A 345 -5.16 -0.06 10.06
C ALA A 345 -5.04 1.14 9.11
N ALA A 346 -5.83 2.20 9.35
CA ALA A 346 -6.05 3.29 8.42
C ALA A 346 -4.78 4.09 8.11
N THR A 347 -4.62 4.45 6.83
CA THR A 347 -3.50 5.25 6.35
C THR A 347 -3.70 6.73 6.71
N VAL A 348 -2.71 7.37 7.32
CA VAL A 348 -2.85 8.77 7.78
C VAL A 348 -2.66 9.77 6.62
N LEU A 349 -3.68 10.58 6.37
CA LEU A 349 -3.63 11.73 5.47
C LEU A 349 -3.16 12.98 6.23
N SER A 350 -1.88 13.30 6.09
CA SER A 350 -1.22 14.40 6.80
C SER A 350 -1.31 15.74 6.07
N GLY A 351 -1.48 16.82 6.84
CA GLY A 351 -1.45 18.20 6.34
C GLY A 351 -2.80 18.72 5.84
N SER A 352 -2.83 20.00 5.43
CA SER A 352 -4.06 20.68 5.01
C SER A 352 -4.36 20.61 3.51
N ASN A 353 -3.40 20.22 2.67
CA ASN A 353 -3.61 19.92 1.26
C ASN A 353 -3.41 18.42 1.07
N ILE A 354 -4.46 17.72 0.68
CA ILE A 354 -4.45 16.27 0.52
C ILE A 354 -4.04 15.92 -0.91
N ASN A 355 -3.08 15.01 -1.01
CA ASN A 355 -2.69 14.31 -2.23
C ASN A 355 -2.25 12.90 -1.82
N ALA A 356 -3.06 11.90 -2.17
CA ALA A 356 -2.81 10.49 -1.93
C ALA A 356 -3.42 9.67 -3.07
N SER A 357 -3.14 8.37 -3.09
CA SER A 357 -3.63 7.41 -4.08
C SER A 357 -3.51 6.01 -3.51
N GLY A 358 -4.36 5.09 -3.98
CA GLY A 358 -4.34 3.68 -3.64
C GLY A 358 -4.98 2.84 -4.75
N LEU A 359 -5.19 1.56 -4.48
CA LEU A 359 -5.69 0.59 -5.46
C LEU A 359 -6.64 -0.41 -4.80
N ILE A 360 -7.93 -0.34 -5.15
CA ILE A 360 -8.87 -1.41 -4.80
C ILE A 360 -8.55 -2.63 -5.68
N THR A 361 -8.03 -3.69 -5.08
CA THR A 361 -7.54 -4.92 -5.76
C THR A 361 -8.59 -6.02 -5.87
N THR A 362 -9.56 -6.04 -4.96
CA THR A 362 -10.65 -7.03 -4.93
C THR A 362 -11.98 -6.38 -4.55
N ARG A 363 -13.09 -7.02 -4.91
CA ARG A 363 -14.46 -6.62 -4.51
C ARG A 363 -14.76 -6.66 -2.99
N SER A 364 -13.76 -6.89 -2.15
CA SER A 364 -13.85 -6.90 -0.69
C SER A 364 -12.74 -6.06 -0.03
N ASP A 365 -11.96 -5.38 -0.87
CA ASP A 365 -10.86 -4.47 -0.51
C ASP A 365 -11.46 -3.09 -0.24
N VAL A 366 -11.15 -2.48 0.90
CA VAL A 366 -11.84 -1.26 1.34
C VAL A 366 -10.86 -0.30 2.02
N ASP A 367 -10.26 0.59 1.25
CA ASP A 367 -9.20 1.45 1.76
C ASP A 367 -9.71 2.46 2.80
N VAL A 368 -9.14 2.41 4.00
CA VAL A 368 -9.45 3.35 5.08
C VAL A 368 -8.31 4.32 5.31
N PHE A 369 -8.63 5.61 5.32
CA PHE A 369 -7.73 6.70 5.62
C PHE A 369 -8.17 7.45 6.87
N GLN A 370 -7.23 7.84 7.72
CA GLN A 370 -7.48 8.72 8.87
C GLN A 370 -7.07 10.15 8.52
N PHE A 371 -7.89 11.15 8.87
CA PHE A 371 -7.51 12.55 8.76
C PHE A 371 -7.96 13.39 9.97
N SER A 372 -7.16 14.41 10.30
CA SER A 372 -7.47 15.39 11.35
C SER A 372 -7.77 16.75 10.71
N THR A 373 -8.85 17.40 11.13
CA THR A 373 -9.22 18.73 10.64
C THR A 373 -9.59 19.68 11.77
N GLY A 374 -9.30 20.97 11.59
CA GLY A 374 -9.90 22.04 12.39
C GLY A 374 -11.37 22.24 12.06
N SER A 375 -12.08 23.01 12.90
CA SER A 375 -13.51 23.28 12.66
C SER A 375 -13.70 24.15 11.42
N GLY A 376 -14.30 23.61 10.36
CA GLY A 376 -14.46 24.33 9.10
C GLY A 376 -14.89 23.41 7.97
N ASN A 377 -14.55 23.80 6.73
CA ASN A 377 -14.90 23.05 5.54
C ASN A 377 -13.81 22.05 5.18
N VAL A 378 -14.22 20.83 4.83
CA VAL A 378 -13.39 19.78 4.25
C VAL A 378 -13.86 19.54 2.83
N THR A 379 -12.93 19.68 1.88
CA THR A 379 -13.15 19.36 0.48
C THR A 379 -12.26 18.18 0.12
N LEU A 380 -12.85 17.09 -0.36
CA LEU A 380 -12.12 15.89 -0.80
C LEU A 380 -12.73 15.41 -2.11
N ASN A 381 -11.90 15.09 -3.10
CA ASN A 381 -12.30 14.46 -4.35
C ASN A 381 -11.55 13.14 -4.46
N VAL A 382 -12.28 12.06 -4.66
CA VAL A 382 -11.72 10.73 -4.91
C VAL A 382 -12.06 10.38 -6.35
N ASN A 383 -11.05 10.30 -7.21
CA ASN A 383 -11.22 10.04 -8.64
C ASN A 383 -10.55 8.72 -9.01
N PRO A 384 -11.14 7.90 -9.88
CA PRO A 384 -10.48 6.70 -10.41
C PRO A 384 -9.31 7.08 -11.32
N ALA A 385 -8.69 6.11 -12.00
CA ALA A 385 -7.68 6.37 -13.01
C ALA A 385 -8.18 7.41 -14.05
N PRO A 386 -7.34 8.40 -14.43
CA PRO A 386 -7.77 9.56 -15.21
C PRO A 386 -8.17 9.25 -16.67
N ARG A 387 -7.99 8.01 -17.13
CA ARG A 387 -8.35 7.55 -18.46
C ARG A 387 -8.73 6.08 -18.42
N GLY A 388 -10.00 5.77 -18.70
CA GLY A 388 -10.51 4.39 -18.64
C GLY A 388 -10.55 3.81 -17.22
N GLY A 389 -10.89 4.63 -16.23
CA GLY A 389 -11.04 4.17 -14.85
C GLY A 389 -12.09 3.05 -14.73
N ASN A 390 -11.73 2.00 -14.00
CA ASN A 390 -12.58 0.81 -13.84
C ASN A 390 -13.31 0.77 -12.49
N LEU A 391 -12.81 1.50 -11.50
CA LEU A 391 -13.40 1.62 -10.17
C LEU A 391 -14.55 2.64 -10.14
N ASP A 392 -15.76 2.19 -9.81
CA ASP A 392 -16.90 3.02 -9.41
C ASP A 392 -16.84 3.23 -7.89
N ILE A 393 -16.55 4.45 -7.47
CA ILE A 393 -16.16 4.77 -6.09
C ILE A 393 -17.39 5.12 -5.25
N GLU A 394 -17.64 4.37 -4.18
CA GLU A 394 -18.37 4.87 -3.02
C GLU A 394 -17.36 5.31 -1.95
N ALA A 395 -17.36 6.61 -1.63
CA ALA A 395 -16.59 7.14 -0.51
C ALA A 395 -17.50 7.45 0.69
N LYS A 396 -16.99 7.27 1.91
CA LYS A 396 -17.70 7.56 3.17
C LYS A 396 -16.80 8.35 4.12
N ILE A 397 -17.34 9.39 4.77
CA ILE A 397 -16.69 10.05 5.92
C ILE A 397 -17.37 9.56 7.20
N SER A 398 -16.58 9.06 8.17
CA SER A 398 -17.06 8.66 9.50
C SER A 398 -16.31 9.32 10.64
N ASP A 399 -16.92 9.39 11.83
CA ASP A 399 -16.28 9.87 13.05
C ASP A 399 -15.39 8.79 13.71
N ALA A 400 -14.68 9.18 14.78
CA ALA A 400 -13.83 8.28 15.55
C ALA A 400 -14.57 7.17 16.35
N GLN A 401 -15.91 7.11 16.27
CA GLN A 401 -16.72 6.02 16.80
C GLN A 401 -17.24 5.10 15.68
N GLY A 402 -16.93 5.40 14.41
CA GLY A 402 -17.39 4.66 13.23
C GLY A 402 -18.79 5.05 12.75
N ASN A 403 -19.38 6.16 13.24
CA ASN A 403 -20.66 6.64 12.71
C ASN A 403 -20.40 7.33 11.37
N VAL A 404 -21.04 6.86 10.30
CA VAL A 404 -20.98 7.52 8.98
C VAL A 404 -21.70 8.86 9.04
N LEU A 405 -20.99 9.93 8.69
CA LEU A 405 -21.46 11.31 8.67
C LEU A 405 -21.89 11.75 7.26
N ALA A 406 -21.22 11.24 6.24
CA ALA A 406 -21.52 11.49 4.83
C ALA A 406 -21.11 10.30 3.95
N THR A 407 -21.84 10.10 2.86
CA THR A 407 -21.55 9.11 1.81
C THR A 407 -21.63 9.80 0.45
N SER A 408 -20.78 9.41 -0.50
CA SER A 408 -20.71 9.98 -1.83
C SER A 408 -20.46 8.88 -2.87
N ASN A 409 -21.49 8.60 -3.67
CA ASN A 409 -21.44 7.90 -4.94
C ASN A 409 -22.43 8.63 -5.88
N PRO A 410 -21.99 9.68 -6.59
CA PRO A 410 -22.80 10.36 -7.59
C PRO A 410 -22.75 9.58 -8.92
N ALA A 411 -23.64 9.91 -9.87
CA ALA A 411 -23.56 9.32 -11.21
C ALA A 411 -22.21 9.65 -11.89
N GLY A 412 -21.54 8.61 -12.39
CA GLY A 412 -20.14 8.65 -12.80
C GLY A 412 -19.33 7.66 -11.94
N LEU A 413 -18.00 7.79 -11.93
CA LEU A 413 -17.10 6.91 -11.18
C LEU A 413 -16.39 7.61 -10.00
N SER A 414 -16.39 8.95 -9.97
CA SER A 414 -15.71 9.74 -8.91
C SER A 414 -16.64 10.05 -7.74
N ALA A 415 -16.11 9.96 -6.52
CA ALA A 415 -16.76 10.47 -5.31
C ALA A 415 -16.22 11.84 -4.91
N SER A 416 -17.01 12.66 -4.23
CA SER A 416 -16.54 13.93 -3.66
C SER A 416 -17.32 14.42 -2.44
N PHE A 417 -16.64 15.21 -1.61
CA PHE A 417 -17.18 15.84 -0.41
C PHE A 417 -16.88 17.34 -0.41
N ASN A 418 -17.85 18.09 0.07
CA ASN A 418 -17.74 19.50 0.41
C ASN A 418 -18.52 19.71 1.72
N GLN A 419 -17.89 19.32 2.82
CA GLN A 419 -18.56 19.04 4.10
C GLN A 419 -18.01 19.93 5.21
N SER A 420 -18.90 20.61 5.94
CA SER A 420 -18.50 21.30 7.17
C SER A 420 -18.42 20.30 8.32
N LEU A 421 -17.27 20.24 9.00
CA LEU A 421 -17.00 19.34 10.12
C LEU A 421 -16.50 20.13 11.35
N PRO A 422 -16.89 19.72 12.57
CA PRO A 422 -16.21 20.16 13.80
C PRO A 422 -14.73 19.78 13.80
N ALA A 423 -13.93 20.43 14.65
CA ALA A 423 -12.55 20.02 14.85
C ALA A 423 -12.49 18.59 15.43
N GLY A 424 -11.67 17.72 14.84
CA GLY A 424 -11.58 16.32 15.28
C GLY A 424 -10.85 15.41 14.29
N VAL A 425 -10.82 14.12 14.65
CA VAL A 425 -10.31 13.01 13.84
C VAL A 425 -11.48 12.32 13.15
N TYR A 426 -11.34 12.07 11.86
CA TYR A 426 -12.32 11.42 11.00
C TYR A 426 -11.64 10.36 10.14
N TYR A 427 -12.45 9.50 9.54
CA TYR A 427 -11.99 8.47 8.61
C TYR A 427 -12.67 8.64 7.26
N LEU A 428 -11.90 8.54 6.18
CA LEU A 428 -12.39 8.42 4.81
C LEU A 428 -12.25 6.95 4.41
N THR A 429 -13.37 6.30 4.11
CA THR A 429 -13.42 4.95 3.55
C THR A 429 -13.68 5.05 2.05
N ILE A 430 -12.98 4.24 1.25
CA ILE A 430 -13.12 4.13 -0.20
C ILE A 430 -13.45 2.67 -0.54
N ASP A 431 -14.44 2.45 -1.39
CA ASP A 431 -15.04 1.14 -1.66
C ASP A 431 -15.43 1.06 -3.15
N GLY A 432 -15.27 -0.11 -3.76
CA GLY A 432 -15.59 -0.38 -5.16
C GLY A 432 -16.99 -0.96 -5.31
N VAL A 433 -17.94 -0.16 -5.81
CA VAL A 433 -19.36 -0.53 -5.86
C VAL A 433 -19.86 -0.79 -7.27
N GLY A 434 -21.11 -1.25 -7.42
CA GLY A 434 -21.77 -1.43 -8.71
C GLY A 434 -22.94 -0.47 -8.90
N ALA A 435 -23.18 -0.06 -10.15
CA ALA A 435 -24.26 0.86 -10.51
C ALA A 435 -25.54 0.14 -10.94
N GLY A 436 -26.67 0.46 -10.30
CA GLY A 436 -28.01 0.03 -10.72
C GLY A 436 -28.31 -1.46 -10.47
N ASP A 437 -28.96 -2.12 -11.43
CA ASP A 437 -29.06 -3.59 -11.48
C ASP A 437 -28.41 -4.13 -12.76
N LEU A 438 -28.19 -5.45 -12.81
CA LEU A 438 -27.50 -6.15 -13.90
C LEU A 438 -28.18 -6.04 -15.28
N THR A 439 -29.36 -5.42 -15.39
CA THR A 439 -30.06 -5.14 -16.66
C THR A 439 -29.84 -3.70 -17.15
N THR A 440 -29.37 -2.80 -16.28
CA THR A 440 -29.13 -1.38 -16.57
C THR A 440 -27.70 -0.89 -16.26
N GLY A 441 -26.91 -1.68 -15.54
CA GLY A 441 -25.53 -1.40 -15.14
C GLY A 441 -24.80 -2.67 -14.69
N TYR A 442 -24.14 -2.64 -13.53
CA TYR A 442 -23.13 -3.65 -13.18
C TYR A 442 -23.04 -3.91 -11.68
N SER A 443 -22.36 -5.01 -11.31
CA SER A 443 -22.05 -5.35 -9.93
C SER A 443 -20.70 -4.76 -9.50
N ASP A 444 -20.42 -4.90 -8.21
CA ASP A 444 -19.11 -4.66 -7.59
C ASP A 444 -17.99 -5.61 -8.08
N TYR A 445 -18.29 -6.64 -8.89
CA TYR A 445 -17.34 -7.73 -9.17
C TYR A 445 -15.98 -7.29 -9.70
N ALA A 446 -15.99 -6.35 -10.65
CA ALA A 446 -14.80 -5.80 -11.29
C ALA A 446 -14.78 -4.27 -11.21
N SER A 447 -15.46 -3.71 -10.20
CA SER A 447 -15.28 -2.33 -9.76
C SER A 447 -14.03 -2.26 -8.88
N ILE A 448 -12.88 -2.40 -9.55
CA ILE A 448 -11.53 -2.50 -8.99
C ILE A 448 -10.60 -1.68 -9.90
N GLY A 449 -9.55 -1.10 -9.35
CA GLY A 449 -8.71 -0.17 -10.09
C GLY A 449 -8.09 0.94 -9.23
N GLN A 450 -7.31 1.80 -9.87
CA GLN A 450 -6.57 2.86 -9.17
C GLN A 450 -7.49 4.04 -8.85
N TYR A 451 -7.18 4.73 -7.76
CA TYR A 451 -7.77 6.04 -7.48
C TYR A 451 -6.77 7.04 -6.91
N SER A 452 -7.18 8.30 -6.90
CA SER A 452 -6.46 9.44 -6.31
C SER A 452 -7.37 10.25 -5.40
N ILE A 453 -6.86 10.64 -4.24
CA ILE A 453 -7.50 11.52 -3.27
C ILE A 453 -6.83 12.88 -3.37
N THR A 454 -7.60 13.92 -3.71
CA THR A 454 -7.13 15.30 -3.69
C THR A 454 -8.07 16.18 -2.90
N GLY A 455 -7.57 17.20 -2.21
CA GLY A 455 -8.45 18.08 -1.46
C GLY A 455 -7.77 19.06 -0.52
N THR A 456 -8.60 19.67 0.31
CA THR A 456 -8.17 20.59 1.36
C THR A 456 -8.94 20.31 2.65
N LEU A 457 -8.21 20.08 3.74
CA LEU A 457 -8.76 20.06 5.09
C LEU A 457 -8.70 21.48 5.67
N THR A 458 -9.63 21.83 6.56
CA THR A 458 -9.43 23.00 7.40
C THR A 458 -8.26 22.72 8.32
N ALA A 459 -7.26 23.62 8.32
CA ALA A 459 -6.09 23.51 9.18
C ALA A 459 -6.53 23.39 10.65
N SER A 460 -6.11 22.32 11.30
CA SER A 460 -6.05 22.26 12.76
C SER A 460 -5.13 23.41 13.23
N ASN A 461 -5.41 23.99 14.40
CA ASN A 461 -4.41 24.83 15.07
C ASN A 461 -3.29 23.98 15.72
N GLY A 462 -3.22 22.68 15.39
CA GLY A 462 -2.49 21.60 16.07
C GLY A 462 -3.25 21.07 17.29
N GLN A 463 -3.00 19.82 17.66
CA GLN A 463 -3.11 19.42 19.07
C GLN A 463 -1.76 19.70 19.72
N PRO A 464 -1.70 20.32 20.92
CA PRO A 464 -0.43 20.40 21.62
C PRO A 464 0.08 18.98 21.92
N PRO A 465 1.41 18.78 22.01
CA PRO A 465 1.96 17.51 22.43
C PRO A 465 1.51 17.20 23.88
N ILE A 466 1.73 15.99 24.35
CA ILE A 466 1.52 15.60 25.74
C ILE A 466 2.88 15.38 26.38
N ALA A 467 3.18 16.17 27.41
CA ALA A 467 4.43 16.08 28.17
C ALA A 467 4.32 15.04 29.29
N ALA A 468 5.32 14.18 29.45
CA ALA A 468 5.42 13.23 30.56
C ALA A 468 6.74 13.43 31.32
N ALA A 469 6.69 14.12 32.46
CA ALA A 469 7.87 14.37 33.29
C ALA A 469 8.08 13.28 34.35
N GLY A 470 9.20 12.55 34.27
CA GLY A 470 9.61 11.53 35.23
C GLY A 470 10.93 11.86 35.93
N ALA A 471 11.14 11.28 37.11
CA ALA A 471 12.41 11.32 37.85
C ALA A 471 12.66 9.98 38.57
N ASN A 472 13.90 9.51 38.62
CA ASN A 472 14.25 8.25 39.29
C ASN A 472 14.14 8.32 40.82
N VAL A 473 14.27 9.51 41.41
CA VAL A 473 14.08 9.79 42.84
C VAL A 473 13.43 11.17 43.00
N THR A 474 12.49 11.31 43.93
CA THR A 474 11.80 12.58 44.23
C THR A 474 12.18 13.16 45.59
N SER A 475 12.99 12.46 46.39
CA SER A 475 13.58 13.03 47.60
C SER A 475 14.93 12.39 47.96
N GLY A 476 15.72 13.09 48.78
CA GLY A 476 17.02 12.63 49.26
C GLY A 476 17.73 13.70 50.10
N PHE A 477 19.04 13.57 50.26
CA PHE A 477 19.90 14.54 50.96
C PHE A 477 20.87 15.20 49.97
N ALA A 478 21.28 16.44 50.25
CA ALA A 478 22.27 17.14 49.43
C ALA A 478 23.69 16.54 49.61
N PRO A 479 24.47 16.29 48.53
CA PRO A 479 24.11 16.47 47.13
C PRO A 479 23.24 15.32 46.59
N LEU A 480 22.08 15.64 45.99
CA LEU A 480 21.18 14.65 45.40
C LEU A 480 21.32 14.60 43.88
N THR A 481 21.69 13.44 43.34
CA THR A 481 21.68 13.17 41.90
C THR A 481 20.33 12.62 41.46
N VAL A 482 19.69 13.29 40.51
CA VAL A 482 18.41 12.93 39.89
C VAL A 482 18.62 12.69 38.40
N ASN A 483 18.11 11.57 37.90
CA ASN A 483 17.99 11.27 36.48
C ASN A 483 16.53 11.55 36.10
N PHE A 484 16.32 12.56 35.26
CA PHE A 484 15.01 12.91 34.74
C PHE A 484 14.72 12.14 33.44
N SER A 485 13.44 11.96 33.13
CA SER A 485 13.02 11.31 31.90
C SER A 485 11.80 11.97 31.29
N SER A 486 11.75 12.00 29.96
CA SER A 486 10.58 12.41 29.16
C SER A 486 9.77 11.21 28.63
N GLN A 487 10.07 9.98 29.10
CA GLN A 487 9.44 8.75 28.61
C GLN A 487 7.92 8.78 28.80
N GLY A 488 7.19 8.57 27.71
CA GLY A 488 5.73 8.69 27.67
C GLY A 488 5.22 10.00 27.06
N SER A 489 6.10 10.96 26.76
CA SER A 489 5.72 12.13 25.97
C SER A 489 5.47 11.73 24.52
N TYR A 490 4.40 12.24 23.91
CA TYR A 490 4.07 12.01 22.50
C TYR A 490 3.29 13.19 21.92
N ASP A 491 3.19 13.26 20.61
CA ASP A 491 2.36 14.23 19.89
C ASP A 491 1.19 13.49 19.21
N PRO A 492 -0.08 13.89 19.43
CA PRO A 492 -1.24 13.26 18.79
C PRO A 492 -1.38 13.49 17.28
N ASP A 493 -0.92 14.63 16.73
CA ASP A 493 -1.08 14.97 15.30
C ASP A 493 0.22 15.37 14.55
N GLY A 494 1.38 15.14 15.17
CA GLY A 494 2.70 15.37 14.55
C GLY A 494 3.87 14.61 15.20
N THR A 495 4.98 15.31 15.41
CA THR A 495 6.18 14.78 16.07
C THR A 495 6.77 15.78 17.06
N ILE A 496 7.35 15.29 18.18
CA ILE A 496 8.08 16.14 19.12
C ILE A 496 9.39 16.63 18.48
N GLU A 497 9.51 17.95 18.29
CA GLU A 497 10.70 18.59 17.74
C GLU A 497 11.74 18.90 18.83
N SER A 498 11.31 19.28 20.04
CA SER A 498 12.24 19.63 21.12
C SER A 498 11.73 19.39 22.54
N TYR A 499 12.69 19.29 23.47
CA TYR A 499 12.48 19.15 24.91
C TYR A 499 13.25 20.27 25.63
N ALA A 500 12.66 20.88 26.65
CA ALA A 500 13.33 21.85 27.51
C ALA A 500 12.98 21.59 28.99
N TRP A 501 14.00 21.34 29.80
CA TRP A 501 13.89 21.16 31.25
C TRP A 501 14.32 22.42 31.98
N ASN A 502 13.52 22.88 32.95
CA ASN A 502 13.92 23.84 33.97
C ASN A 502 13.93 23.12 35.32
N PHE A 503 15.07 23.06 36.00
CA PHE A 503 15.23 22.25 37.22
C PHE A 503 14.76 22.94 38.51
N GLY A 504 14.21 24.16 38.42
CA GLY A 504 13.71 24.91 39.58
C GLY A 504 14.79 25.57 40.46
N ASP A 505 16.08 25.38 40.13
CA ASP A 505 17.22 26.00 40.82
C ASP A 505 17.94 27.08 39.99
N GLY A 506 17.33 27.49 38.87
CA GLY A 506 17.90 28.44 37.91
C GLY A 506 18.74 27.80 36.80
N THR A 507 18.89 26.47 36.77
CA THR A 507 19.55 25.75 35.68
C THR A 507 18.56 24.99 34.79
N SER A 508 18.96 24.69 33.55
CA SER A 508 18.13 24.05 32.53
C SER A 508 18.92 23.02 31.67
N SER A 509 18.20 22.24 30.86
CA SER A 509 18.76 21.36 29.83
C SER A 509 17.81 21.20 28.65
N ASN A 510 18.34 21.00 27.43
CA ASN A 510 17.53 20.69 26.24
C ASN A 510 17.64 19.20 25.83
N THR A 511 18.23 18.35 26.67
CA THR A 511 18.26 16.89 26.42
C THR A 511 16.97 16.25 26.95
N PRO A 512 16.42 15.20 26.29
CA PRO A 512 15.15 14.60 26.69
C PRO A 512 15.21 13.97 28.10
N ASN A 513 16.31 13.28 28.42
CA ASN A 513 16.54 12.57 29.69
C ASN A 513 17.83 13.11 30.37
N PRO A 514 17.80 14.28 31.04
CA PRO A 514 18.99 14.88 31.66
C PRO A 514 19.31 14.30 33.04
N VAL A 515 20.59 14.41 33.43
CA VAL A 515 21.06 14.13 34.80
C VAL A 515 21.37 15.45 35.50
N LYS A 516 20.86 15.64 36.71
CA LYS A 516 20.98 16.86 37.51
C LYS A 516 21.47 16.52 38.92
N VAL A 517 22.38 17.34 39.46
CA VAL A 517 22.79 17.28 40.87
C VAL A 517 22.30 18.54 41.58
N TYR A 518 21.56 18.36 42.67
CA TYR A 518 21.15 19.43 43.58
C TYR A 518 22.07 19.46 44.80
N ASN A 519 22.96 20.46 44.86
CA ASN A 519 23.99 20.58 45.89
C ASN A 519 23.53 21.22 47.21
N SER A 520 22.31 21.79 47.22
CA SER A 520 21.74 22.50 48.36
C SER A 520 20.38 21.90 48.71
N ALA A 521 20.03 21.95 50.00
CA ALA A 521 18.69 21.63 50.45
C ALA A 521 17.66 22.63 49.90
N GLY A 522 16.47 22.14 49.59
CA GLY A 522 15.38 22.90 48.98
C GLY A 522 14.30 21.99 48.40
N SER A 523 13.16 22.59 48.06
CA SER A 523 12.13 21.95 47.25
C SER A 523 12.21 22.55 45.86
N PHE A 524 12.51 21.74 44.85
CA PHE A 524 12.71 22.18 43.48
C PHE A 524 11.63 21.58 42.58
N THR A 525 10.84 22.41 41.91
CA THR A 525 9.90 21.95 40.88
C THR A 525 10.64 21.90 39.56
N ALA A 526 10.95 20.69 39.09
CA ALA A 526 11.48 20.49 37.75
C ALA A 526 10.31 20.46 36.75
N VAL A 527 10.38 21.28 35.72
CA VAL A 527 9.36 21.38 34.66
C VAL A 527 9.97 20.92 33.36
N LEU A 528 9.30 20.00 32.67
CA LEU A 528 9.54 19.66 31.28
C LEU A 528 8.58 20.46 30.41
N THR A 529 9.09 21.11 29.37
CA THR A 529 8.33 21.60 28.22
C THR A 529 8.66 20.73 27.01
N VAL A 530 7.62 20.29 26.32
CA VAL A 530 7.71 19.56 25.04
C VAL A 530 7.15 20.48 23.95
N THR A 531 7.83 20.57 22.81
CA THR A 531 7.39 21.33 21.64
C THR A 531 7.23 20.40 20.45
N ASP A 532 6.13 20.50 19.73
CA ASP A 532 5.87 19.73 18.51
C ASP A 532 6.40 20.40 17.23
N SER A 533 6.32 19.68 16.11
CA SER A 533 6.63 20.14 14.75
C SER A 533 5.68 21.23 14.20
N SER A 534 4.59 21.54 14.91
CA SER A 534 3.65 22.63 14.62
C SER A 534 3.98 23.91 15.43
N GLY A 535 4.94 23.83 16.36
CA GLY A 535 5.33 24.90 17.27
C GLY A 535 4.43 25.07 18.51
N LEU A 536 3.50 24.14 18.79
CA LEU A 536 2.74 24.13 20.03
C LEU A 536 3.54 23.48 21.15
N THR A 537 3.13 23.72 22.39
CA THR A 537 3.81 23.22 23.58
C THR A 537 2.87 22.71 24.65
N ASP A 538 3.36 21.74 25.42
CA ASP A 538 2.77 21.30 26.68
C ASP A 538 3.85 21.18 27.77
N THR A 539 3.43 21.17 29.03
CA THR A 539 4.32 21.15 30.19
C THR A 539 3.84 20.24 31.31
N GLU A 540 4.74 19.41 31.84
CA GLU A 540 4.51 18.58 33.02
C GLU A 540 5.65 18.78 34.04
N SER A 541 5.40 18.53 35.32
CA SER A 541 6.33 18.85 36.39
C SER A 541 6.46 17.78 37.48
N VAL A 542 7.66 17.70 38.06
CA VAL A 542 7.97 16.79 39.18
C VAL A 542 8.70 17.53 40.28
N VAL A 543 8.28 17.33 41.52
CA VAL A 543 8.86 18.00 42.70
C VAL A 543 9.97 17.14 43.31
N ILE A 544 11.15 17.73 43.47
CA ILE A 544 12.33 17.12 44.09
C ILE A 544 12.58 17.77 45.46
N THR A 545 12.46 16.97 46.53
CA THR A 545 12.71 17.41 47.91
C THR A 545 14.12 17.04 48.35
N VAL A 546 15.02 18.02 48.41
CA VAL A 546 16.40 17.84 48.85
C VAL A 546 16.53 18.30 50.29
N ASN A 547 16.88 17.37 51.18
CA ASN A 547 17.05 17.63 52.61
C ASN A 547 18.47 18.08 52.93
N SER A 548 18.60 18.88 53.99
CA SER A 548 19.91 19.27 54.54
C SER A 548 20.63 18.06 55.11
N SER A 549 21.87 17.85 54.70
CA SER A 549 22.82 16.92 55.35
C SER A 549 23.32 17.50 56.68
N SER A 550 22.40 17.80 57.59
CA SER A 550 22.68 18.37 58.90
C SER A 550 22.83 17.27 59.94
N ILE A 551 24.08 17.01 60.36
CA ILE A 551 24.38 16.22 61.55
C ILE A 551 23.88 17.00 62.78
N VAL A 552 22.81 16.51 63.41
CA VAL A 552 22.32 17.07 64.68
C VAL A 552 23.04 16.36 65.83
N CYS A 553 24.16 16.92 66.29
CA CYS A 553 24.74 16.53 67.57
C CYS A 553 24.19 17.43 68.68
N THR A 554 23.28 16.90 69.49
CA THR A 554 22.83 17.56 70.73
C THR A 554 24.01 17.64 71.71
N PRO A 555 24.33 18.82 72.29
CA PRO A 555 25.44 18.95 73.22
C PRO A 555 25.18 18.13 74.50
N PHE A 556 26.22 17.45 74.98
CA PHE A 556 26.17 16.62 76.18
C PHE A 556 25.81 17.42 77.44
N THR A 557 25.05 16.79 78.35
CA THR A 557 25.07 17.14 79.77
C THR A 557 26.34 16.55 80.40
N THR A 558 27.07 17.35 81.18
CA THR A 558 28.21 16.85 81.96
C THR A 558 27.70 15.90 83.03
N VAL A 559 28.13 14.63 83.00
CA VAL A 559 27.93 13.71 84.13
C VAL A 559 28.92 14.10 85.22
N THR A 560 28.42 14.65 86.32
CA THR A 560 29.24 15.03 87.49
C THR A 560 29.39 13.88 88.48
N GLU A 561 30.34 14.03 89.39
CA GLU A 561 30.71 13.05 90.41
C GLU A 561 29.50 12.72 91.32
N GLY A 562 28.87 11.57 91.09
CA GLY A 562 27.69 11.10 91.84
C GLY A 562 26.80 10.10 91.10
N ASP A 563 26.69 10.19 89.77
CA ASP A 563 25.62 9.51 89.01
C ASP A 563 25.93 8.05 88.59
N LEU A 564 27.10 7.51 88.93
CA LEU A 564 27.53 6.16 88.55
C LEU A 564 28.00 5.32 89.76
N PHE A 565 27.04 4.65 90.40
CA PHE A 565 27.31 3.55 91.33
C PHE A 565 27.82 2.29 90.59
N PRO A 566 28.43 1.30 91.28
CA PRO A 566 28.82 0.03 90.66
C PRO A 566 27.63 -0.67 89.98
N GLY A 567 27.73 -0.88 88.66
CA GLY A 567 26.63 -1.41 87.83
C GLY A 567 25.71 -0.36 87.21
N GLY A 568 26.00 0.94 87.41
CA GLY A 568 25.28 2.06 86.79
C GLY A 568 25.32 2.04 85.27
N ILE A 569 24.27 2.59 84.67
CA ILE A 569 24.09 2.76 83.22
C ILE A 569 24.05 4.26 82.93
N ALA A 570 24.95 4.72 82.06
CA ALA A 570 24.83 6.03 81.43
C ALA A 570 24.44 5.84 79.96
N SER A 571 23.28 6.36 79.60
CA SER A 571 22.79 6.44 78.23
C SER A 571 23.20 7.78 77.63
N PHE A 572 23.78 7.75 76.44
CA PHE A 572 24.23 8.96 75.75
C PHE A 572 23.50 9.11 74.41
N GLY A 573 23.21 10.36 74.05
CA GLY A 573 22.19 10.71 73.08
C GLY A 573 22.44 10.25 71.64
N VAL A 574 21.35 10.28 70.89
CA VAL A 574 21.19 9.84 69.50
C VAL A 574 22.18 10.49 68.54
N VAL A 575 22.75 9.65 67.65
CA VAL A 575 23.36 10.10 66.39
C VAL A 575 22.49 9.65 65.22
N SER A 576 22.20 10.57 64.29
CA SER A 576 21.53 10.28 63.01
C SER A 576 22.42 10.71 61.84
N GLY A 577 22.71 9.78 60.94
CA GLY A 577 23.59 9.98 59.77
C GLY A 577 25.01 9.41 59.95
N PRO A 578 25.84 9.39 58.88
CA PRO A 578 27.23 8.95 58.94
C PRO A 578 28.13 10.00 59.63
N GLY A 579 29.04 9.56 60.50
CA GLY A 579 29.97 10.45 61.20
C GLY A 579 30.91 9.70 62.16
N THR A 580 31.92 10.40 62.69
CA THR A 580 32.91 9.83 63.61
C THR A 580 32.72 10.38 65.03
N VAL A 581 32.82 9.50 66.04
CA VAL A 581 32.72 9.84 67.48
C VAL A 581 34.05 9.57 68.17
N THR A 582 34.73 10.62 68.62
CA THR A 582 35.99 10.49 69.37
C THR A 582 35.74 10.57 70.87
N ILE A 583 36.30 9.63 71.64
CA ILE A 583 36.35 9.71 73.11
C ILE A 583 37.71 10.31 73.50
N ASP A 584 37.72 11.62 73.78
CA ASP A 584 38.98 12.34 74.03
C ASP A 584 39.64 11.97 75.37
N HIS A 585 38.85 11.59 76.38
CA HIS A 585 39.32 11.35 77.76
C HIS A 585 38.55 10.18 78.38
N VAL A 586 39.25 9.39 79.19
CA VAL A 586 38.72 8.42 80.16
C VAL A 586 39.62 8.52 81.39
N ASN A 587 39.06 8.91 82.53
CA ASN A 587 39.80 8.85 83.80
C ASN A 587 39.40 7.57 84.54
N ALA A 588 40.36 6.84 85.10
CA ALA A 588 40.13 5.50 85.63
C ALA A 588 41.01 5.26 86.87
N GLY A 589 40.40 4.69 87.92
CA GLY A 589 41.13 4.23 89.11
C GLY A 589 42.10 3.09 88.79
N THR A 590 42.95 2.75 89.76
CA THR A 590 44.00 1.74 89.60
C THR A 590 43.44 0.33 89.37
N GLY A 591 43.83 -0.29 88.25
CA GLY A 591 43.44 -1.65 87.86
C GLY A 591 43.26 -1.79 86.34
N THR A 592 43.24 -3.02 85.83
CA THR A 592 42.82 -3.29 84.45
C THR A 592 41.31 -3.17 84.36
N GLN A 593 40.79 -2.28 83.50
CA GLN A 593 39.35 -2.03 83.40
C GLN A 593 38.88 -2.15 81.95
N SER A 594 37.66 -2.65 81.76
CA SER A 594 37.01 -2.80 80.46
C SER A 594 35.78 -1.91 80.38
N ILE A 595 35.62 -1.24 79.24
CA ILE A 595 34.45 -0.44 78.90
C ILE A 595 33.77 -1.13 77.72
N SER A 596 32.46 -1.36 77.82
CA SER A 596 31.65 -1.90 76.74
C SER A 596 30.62 -0.87 76.27
N VAL A 597 30.60 -0.61 74.97
CA VAL A 597 29.57 0.17 74.29
C VAL A 597 28.58 -0.80 73.66
N VAL A 598 27.30 -0.65 73.97
CA VAL A 598 26.21 -1.43 73.36
C VAL A 598 25.30 -0.47 72.62
N SER A 599 25.08 -0.70 71.32
CA SER A 599 24.08 0.03 70.53
C SER A 599 22.71 -0.62 70.65
N SER A 600 21.64 0.16 70.44
CA SER A 600 20.27 -0.35 70.27
C SER A 600 20.09 -1.33 69.11
N THR A 601 21.09 -1.43 68.21
CA THR A 601 21.13 -2.26 67.00
C THR A 601 22.08 -3.47 67.12
N ASN A 602 22.57 -3.81 68.32
CA ASN A 602 23.44 -4.97 68.59
C ASN A 602 24.82 -4.96 67.87
N ALA A 603 25.36 -3.79 67.51
CA ALA A 603 26.74 -3.69 67.06
C ALA A 603 27.69 -3.87 68.27
N ILE A 604 28.36 -5.02 68.37
CA ILE A 604 29.34 -5.30 69.43
C ILE A 604 30.65 -4.59 69.12
N MET A 605 31.03 -3.67 70.00
CA MET A 605 32.26 -2.88 69.89
C MET A 605 33.26 -3.28 70.98
N ASN A 606 34.35 -3.94 70.57
CA ASN A 606 35.45 -4.29 71.48
C ASN A 606 36.45 -3.13 71.58
N ILE A 607 36.45 -2.43 72.71
CA ILE A 607 37.50 -1.45 73.03
C ILE A 607 38.76 -2.22 73.51
N PRO A 608 39.96 -1.96 72.98
CA PRO A 608 41.20 -2.58 73.46
C PRO A 608 41.45 -2.26 74.94
N SER A 609 41.98 -3.23 75.68
CA SER A 609 42.39 -3.03 77.08
C SER A 609 43.50 -1.98 77.19
N PHE A 610 43.30 -0.97 78.05
CA PHE A 610 44.27 0.09 78.31
C PHE A 610 44.84 0.02 79.74
N THR A 611 46.07 0.47 79.91
CA THR A 611 46.77 0.52 81.21
C THR A 611 46.66 1.94 81.80
N PRO A 612 46.33 2.13 83.10
CA PRO A 612 46.22 3.47 83.67
C PRO A 612 47.55 4.23 83.64
N GLY A 613 47.53 5.49 83.19
CA GLY A 613 48.67 6.42 83.32
C GLY A 613 49.06 7.23 82.07
N THR A 614 48.47 6.97 80.90
CA THR A 614 48.81 7.70 79.65
C THR A 614 47.59 8.40 79.03
N PHE A 615 47.74 9.69 78.75
CA PHE A 615 46.74 10.54 78.10
C PHE A 615 46.70 10.30 76.57
N ALA A 616 46.18 9.15 76.15
CA ALA A 616 45.94 8.85 74.73
C ALA A 616 44.43 8.88 74.44
N PRO A 617 43.92 9.72 73.51
CA PRO A 617 42.52 9.69 73.12
C PRO A 617 42.20 8.40 72.37
N VAL A 618 41.03 7.81 72.63
CA VAL A 618 40.57 6.59 71.96
C VAL A 618 39.60 6.99 70.86
N VAL A 619 40.06 6.90 69.61
CA VAL A 619 39.24 7.16 68.43
C VAL A 619 38.41 5.93 68.11
N VAL A 620 37.10 6.10 67.98
CA VAL A 620 36.14 5.05 67.68
C VAL A 620 35.35 5.44 66.44
N THR A 621 35.72 4.88 65.29
CA THR A 621 35.01 5.11 64.04
C THR A 621 33.85 4.12 63.90
N PHE A 622 32.66 4.60 63.54
CA PHE A 622 31.54 3.76 63.13
C PHE A 622 30.87 4.30 61.87
N THR A 623 30.19 3.44 61.12
CA THR A 623 29.45 3.80 59.91
C THR A 623 28.02 3.28 60.05
N ALA A 624 27.05 4.17 60.20
CA ALA A 624 25.64 3.79 60.21
C ALA A 624 25.20 3.44 58.77
N SER A 625 24.67 2.22 58.57
CA SER A 625 24.21 1.73 57.26
C SER A 625 22.83 2.28 56.83
N ASN A 626 22.13 2.99 57.72
CA ASN A 626 20.83 3.60 57.45
C ASN A 626 20.79 5.03 58.05
N PRO A 627 20.76 6.11 57.24
CA PRO A 627 20.92 7.49 57.73
C PRO A 627 19.81 8.04 58.64
N GLY A 628 18.68 7.35 58.78
CA GLY A 628 17.51 7.83 59.55
C GLY A 628 17.26 7.13 60.89
N LEU A 629 18.07 6.13 61.27
CA LEU A 629 17.88 5.41 62.54
C LEU A 629 18.62 6.10 63.68
N ALA A 630 17.87 6.48 64.71
CA ALA A 630 18.43 6.94 65.97
C ALA A 630 19.16 5.77 66.68
N VAL A 631 20.49 5.87 66.82
CA VAL A 631 21.26 4.87 67.57
C VAL A 631 21.56 5.40 68.97
N ASP A 632 20.94 4.80 69.97
CA ASP A 632 21.26 5.02 71.38
C ASP A 632 22.48 4.15 71.76
N TYR A 633 23.42 4.75 72.48
CA TYR A 633 24.61 4.07 72.99
C TYR A 633 24.60 4.02 74.51
N THR A 634 24.68 2.81 75.05
CA THR A 634 24.85 2.57 76.50
C THR A 634 26.30 2.20 76.79
N LEU A 635 26.91 2.92 77.72
CA LEU A 635 28.20 2.58 78.30
C LEU A 635 28.00 1.79 79.60
N ARG A 636 28.65 0.64 79.71
CA ARG A 636 28.71 -0.14 80.96
C ARG A 636 30.13 -0.16 81.52
N ALA A 637 30.21 0.14 82.81
CA ALA A 637 31.43 0.09 83.61
C ALA A 637 31.42 -1.16 84.51
N ALA A 638 32.53 -1.92 84.52
CA ALA A 638 32.75 -2.95 85.54
C ALA A 638 32.94 -2.33 86.94
N SER A 639 32.78 -3.11 88.01
CA SER A 639 32.91 -2.59 89.39
C SER A 639 34.33 -2.10 89.71
N GLY A 640 34.49 -0.82 90.11
CA GLY A 640 35.77 -0.28 90.60
C GLY A 640 36.04 1.21 90.31
N PHE A 641 35.27 1.85 89.45
CA PHE A 641 35.46 3.27 89.11
C PHE A 641 35.06 4.23 90.24
N HIS A 642 35.81 5.31 90.38
CA HIS A 642 35.50 6.42 91.30
C HIS A 642 34.92 7.65 90.57
N ALA A 643 35.40 7.94 89.35
CA ALA A 643 34.77 8.87 88.40
C ALA A 643 35.23 8.54 86.97
N ILE A 644 34.38 8.75 85.96
CA ILE A 644 34.75 8.68 84.54
C ILE A 644 34.29 9.96 83.86
N PHE A 645 35.24 10.73 83.31
CA PHE A 645 34.94 11.89 82.47
C PHE A 645 35.06 11.48 81.00
N ILE A 646 33.96 11.56 80.26
CA ILE A 646 33.90 11.25 78.83
C ILE A 646 33.57 12.52 78.07
N ARG A 647 34.44 12.90 77.12
CA ARG A 647 34.19 14.01 76.21
C ARG A 647 34.09 13.47 74.79
N VAL A 648 32.88 13.47 74.25
CA VAL A 648 32.59 13.09 72.87
C VAL A 648 32.76 14.29 71.95
N ARG A 649 33.45 14.09 70.82
CA ARG A 649 33.38 15.01 69.67
C ARG A 649 32.81 14.31 68.46
N CYS A 650 31.82 14.94 67.84
CA CYS A 650 31.41 14.65 66.47
C CYS A 650 32.37 15.37 65.51
N LEU A 651 32.86 14.68 64.48
CA LEU A 651 33.51 15.30 63.33
C LEU A 651 32.65 15.09 62.08
N PRO A 652 32.34 16.14 61.28
CA PRO A 652 31.80 15.96 59.94
C PRO A 652 32.86 15.25 59.07
N GLN A 653 32.40 14.48 58.07
CA GLN A 653 33.27 13.97 57.00
C GLN A 653 33.39 15.00 55.87
#